data_AF-A0A3A8YNA4-F1
#
_entry.id   AF-A0A3A8YNA4-F1
#
_cell.length_a   1.000
_cell.length_b   1.000
_cell.length_c   1.000
_cell.angle_alpha   90.00
_cell.angle_beta   90.00
_cell.angle_gamma   90.00
#
_symmetry.space_group_name_H-M   'P 1'
#
loop_
_entity.id
_entity.type
_entity.pdbx_description
1 polymer ?
#
loop_
_entity_poly.entity_id
_entity_poly.type
_entity_poly.pdbx_seq_one_letter_code
_entity_poly.pdbx_strand_id
1 'polypeptide(L)'
;MKCKFFRLIYPKTIEAAQSGSYTVALYTPCETVLDAQGNKLSSITVVGYYLPTMERVKVDMTGRWKKDAKYGLQFVMEAYEEIIDPGKNGVIAYLSSGLIPGIGKTLAERIYNTFGDETLKVLDNDPGRILEVPGISGKRSEQLRNAYLETRSARRIITMLAPLDINAGQAVRLQKELGPRAEELLKERPYEVYERGLLSFDAADRLAERQGIPRTAPERVAAGLLYTLELAEQKGHLCLHKERFIQQAVELLRTSGLGRITVANVAFEMLKANRLVLYQAYVYRPVTAKAEEGVAQCVREMLQRSSLPYIGDLDDEIDLQQEELGFILAEEQRQAVKTALASPLCLISGGPGTGKTSIQRVFLNIYCKAFPNAKIVCCAPTGRAARRLEQSTGLPASTVHKALNLTAGETNTLSLPEPLDADLVIVDEVSMLDMAMTWYLFNALPPMCRLVLVGDADQLPSVGPGAVLSELIRCGRIPMTMLDKVFRQSEGSMIAENAQRIRHGNADLQFDEDFQFGSSSDIQQSAEWLERLYMQEVGRYGVDNVALLTPFRAKTETGVRSMNERLRALANPPGPDKPELVMGQRVFRLGDKVMQTKNREEVSNGDIGYIRKIERNEDGFLVEVDFHDDRIVAYEDNETLSHLDLAYATTIHKSQGGQYDSVLLSVQNLHGRMLKRPLVYTGLTRAKCRALIVGEWPAVVRAINTTDTERRNTLLAARITQMAV
;
A
#
# COMPACT_ATOMS: atom_id res chain seq x y z
N MET A 1 -40.12 -21.98 -21.24
CA MET A 1 -40.17 -22.22 -22.70
C MET A 1 -38.83 -21.83 -23.29
N LYS A 2 -38.10 -22.80 -23.82
CA LYS A 2 -36.74 -22.60 -24.33
C LYS A 2 -36.78 -22.07 -25.76
N CYS A 3 -36.19 -20.92 -26.00
CA CYS A 3 -36.21 -20.28 -27.32
C CYS A 3 -34.98 -19.38 -27.56
N LYS A 4 -34.79 -18.98 -28.83
CA LYS A 4 -33.73 -18.06 -29.27
C LYS A 4 -34.34 -16.85 -29.94
N PHE A 5 -33.79 -15.66 -29.68
CA PHE A 5 -34.21 -14.45 -30.37
C PHE A 5 -33.97 -14.59 -31.88
N PHE A 6 -35.01 -14.29 -32.67
CA PHE A 6 -34.97 -14.36 -34.13
C PHE A 6 -35.03 -12.97 -34.76
N ARG A 7 -36.04 -12.16 -34.39
CA ARG A 7 -36.24 -10.85 -35.00
C ARG A 7 -37.07 -9.90 -34.12
N LEU A 8 -36.68 -8.64 -34.05
CA LEU A 8 -37.47 -7.57 -33.43
C LEU A 8 -38.58 -7.09 -34.39
N ILE A 9 -39.81 -6.95 -33.89
CA ILE A 9 -40.96 -6.39 -34.64
C ILE A 9 -41.24 -4.94 -34.19
N TYR A 10 -41.17 -4.67 -32.89
CA TYR A 10 -41.39 -3.35 -32.31
C TYR A 10 -40.63 -3.23 -30.98
N PRO A 11 -39.99 -2.09 -30.65
CA PRO A 11 -39.81 -0.87 -31.46
C PRO A 11 -38.87 -1.07 -32.66
N LYS A 12 -38.69 -0.05 -33.50
CA LYS A 12 -37.89 -0.15 -34.74
C LYS A 12 -36.38 -0.35 -34.51
N THR A 13 -35.87 -0.10 -33.30
CA THR A 13 -34.45 -0.25 -32.95
C THR A 13 -34.28 -1.03 -31.66
N ILE A 14 -33.15 -1.74 -31.55
CA ILE A 14 -32.80 -2.55 -30.38
C ILE A 14 -32.50 -1.65 -29.17
N GLU A 15 -31.92 -0.45 -29.36
CA GLU A 15 -31.66 0.47 -28.25
C GLU A 15 -32.96 0.94 -27.57
N ALA A 16 -34.02 1.16 -28.34
CA ALA A 16 -35.33 1.50 -27.79
C ALA A 16 -35.95 0.35 -27.00
N ALA A 17 -35.78 -0.90 -27.45
CA ALA A 17 -36.24 -2.09 -26.74
C ALA A 17 -35.54 -2.25 -25.37
N GLN A 18 -34.23 -1.98 -25.31
CA GLN A 18 -33.41 -2.06 -24.10
C GLN A 18 -33.70 -0.94 -23.07
N SER A 19 -34.31 0.16 -23.50
CA SER A 19 -34.70 1.28 -22.61
C SER A 19 -35.97 1.04 -21.78
N GLY A 20 -36.56 -0.17 -21.84
CA GLY A 20 -37.76 -0.53 -21.09
C GLY A 20 -39.09 -0.26 -21.81
N SER A 21 -39.05 -0.03 -23.12
CA SER A 21 -40.26 0.10 -23.93
C SER A 21 -40.99 -1.25 -24.13
N TYR A 22 -42.31 -1.20 -24.34
CA TYR A 22 -43.09 -2.39 -24.70
C TYR A 22 -42.57 -2.95 -26.02
N THR A 23 -42.20 -4.22 -26.00
CA THR A 23 -41.45 -4.87 -27.07
C THR A 23 -42.24 -6.06 -27.62
N VAL A 24 -42.19 -6.23 -28.95
CA VAL A 24 -42.77 -7.36 -29.69
C VAL A 24 -41.64 -7.96 -30.53
N ALA A 25 -41.38 -9.26 -30.36
CA ALA A 25 -40.30 -9.94 -31.08
C ALA A 25 -40.67 -11.40 -31.42
N LEU A 26 -40.06 -11.91 -32.48
CA LEU A 26 -40.13 -13.30 -32.89
C LEU A 26 -38.97 -14.09 -32.27
N TYR A 27 -39.31 -15.28 -31.78
CA TYR A 27 -38.38 -16.25 -31.24
C TYR A 27 -38.51 -17.59 -31.95
N THR A 28 -37.41 -18.32 -32.08
CA THR A 28 -37.40 -19.71 -32.56
C THR A 28 -37.43 -20.65 -31.34
N PRO A 29 -38.45 -21.51 -31.20
CA PRO A 29 -38.49 -22.49 -30.12
C PRO A 29 -37.33 -23.49 -30.25
N CYS A 30 -36.68 -23.79 -29.13
CA CYS A 30 -35.64 -24.83 -29.00
C CYS A 30 -36.20 -26.16 -28.48
N GLU A 31 -37.52 -26.22 -28.27
CA GLU A 31 -38.27 -27.40 -27.85
C GLU A 31 -39.52 -27.54 -28.74
N THR A 32 -40.19 -28.70 -28.69
CA THR A 32 -41.37 -28.92 -29.53
C THR A 32 -42.56 -28.13 -28.97
N VAL A 33 -42.93 -27.05 -29.65
CA VAL A 33 -44.14 -26.27 -29.37
C VAL A 33 -45.15 -26.52 -30.49
N LEU A 34 -46.35 -26.97 -30.12
CA LEU A 34 -47.43 -27.27 -31.06
C LEU A 34 -48.49 -26.16 -31.05
N ASP A 35 -49.09 -25.90 -32.20
CA ASP A 35 -50.27 -25.06 -32.31
C ASP A 35 -51.54 -25.81 -31.88
N ALA A 36 -52.69 -25.12 -31.89
CA ALA A 36 -53.99 -25.69 -31.53
C ALA A 36 -54.47 -26.82 -32.47
N GLN A 37 -53.81 -27.03 -33.61
CA GLN A 37 -54.10 -28.08 -34.58
C GLN A 37 -53.06 -29.22 -34.53
N GLY A 38 -52.09 -29.15 -33.62
CA GLY A 38 -51.04 -30.17 -33.44
C GLY A 38 -49.82 -30.00 -34.36
N ASN A 39 -49.70 -28.88 -35.09
CA ASN A 39 -48.55 -28.63 -35.95
C ASN A 39 -47.41 -27.98 -35.17
N LYS A 40 -46.15 -28.31 -35.51
CA LYS A 40 -44.96 -27.70 -34.89
C LYS A 40 -44.81 -26.24 -35.33
N LEU A 41 -44.67 -25.33 -34.36
CA LEU A 41 -44.39 -23.93 -34.63
C LEU A 41 -42.90 -23.72 -34.92
N SER A 42 -42.59 -23.10 -36.07
CA SER A 42 -41.22 -22.71 -36.45
C SER A 42 -40.77 -21.39 -35.84
N SER A 43 -41.72 -20.55 -35.42
CA SER A 43 -41.49 -19.30 -34.72
C SER A 43 -42.67 -18.93 -33.84
N ILE A 44 -42.41 -18.09 -32.83
CA ILE A 44 -43.38 -17.66 -31.83
C ILE A 44 -43.28 -16.15 -31.64
N THR A 45 -44.41 -15.47 -31.57
CA THR A 45 -44.45 -14.04 -31.25
C THR A 45 -44.49 -13.87 -29.74
N VAL A 46 -43.50 -13.18 -29.17
CA VAL A 46 -43.37 -12.90 -27.74
C VAL A 46 -43.53 -11.39 -27.51
N VAL A 47 -44.28 -11.03 -26.47
CA VAL A 47 -44.60 -9.63 -26.13
C VAL A 47 -44.41 -9.35 -24.64
N GLY A 48 -44.03 -8.12 -24.27
CA GLY A 48 -43.71 -7.75 -22.89
C GLY A 48 -42.75 -6.56 -22.79
N TYR A 49 -42.20 -6.33 -21.60
CA TYR A 49 -41.15 -5.33 -21.36
C TYR A 49 -39.82 -6.04 -21.15
N TYR A 50 -38.71 -5.42 -21.57
CA TYR A 50 -37.35 -5.97 -21.42
C TYR A 50 -37.16 -7.39 -22.01
N LEU A 51 -37.67 -7.62 -23.22
CA LEU A 51 -37.45 -8.91 -23.88
C LEU A 51 -35.95 -9.14 -24.19
N PRO A 52 -35.44 -10.37 -24.10
CA PRO A 52 -34.06 -10.68 -24.45
C PRO A 52 -33.87 -10.60 -25.97
N THR A 53 -33.15 -9.59 -26.45
CA THR A 53 -32.89 -9.36 -27.89
C THR A 53 -31.48 -9.75 -28.34
N MET A 54 -30.71 -10.44 -27.50
CA MET A 54 -29.35 -10.87 -27.86
C MET A 54 -29.38 -12.02 -28.85
N GLU A 55 -28.76 -11.81 -30.02
CA GLU A 55 -28.61 -12.88 -31.02
C GLU A 55 -27.77 -14.04 -30.45
N ARG A 56 -28.18 -15.27 -30.76
CA ARG A 56 -27.49 -16.54 -30.42
C ARG A 56 -27.52 -16.96 -28.94
N VAL A 57 -28.13 -16.19 -28.03
CA VAL A 57 -28.35 -16.61 -26.64
C VAL A 57 -29.63 -17.47 -26.55
N LYS A 58 -29.54 -18.63 -25.88
CA LYS A 58 -30.72 -19.42 -25.51
C LYS A 58 -31.32 -18.85 -24.23
N VAL A 59 -32.63 -18.71 -24.18
CA VAL A 59 -33.34 -18.25 -22.99
C VAL A 59 -34.43 -19.24 -22.61
N ASP A 60 -34.65 -19.43 -21.31
CA ASP A 60 -35.83 -20.11 -20.77
C ASP A 60 -36.85 -19.06 -20.34
N MET A 61 -37.96 -18.96 -21.05
CA MET A 61 -39.01 -17.95 -20.80
C MET A 61 -40.15 -18.52 -19.97
N THR A 62 -40.57 -17.77 -18.95
CA THR A 62 -41.82 -18.03 -18.20
C THR A 62 -42.85 -16.96 -18.54
N GLY A 63 -44.11 -17.37 -18.62
CA GLY A 63 -45.19 -16.49 -19.05
C GLY A 63 -46.43 -17.26 -19.47
N ARG A 64 -47.35 -16.56 -20.14
CA ARG A 64 -48.67 -17.08 -20.51
C ARG A 64 -49.02 -16.83 -21.96
N TRP A 65 -49.74 -17.76 -22.56
CA TRP A 65 -50.29 -17.59 -23.88
C TRP A 65 -51.51 -16.68 -23.87
N LYS A 66 -51.58 -15.75 -24.81
CA LYS A 66 -52.72 -14.86 -25.04
C LYS A 66 -53.09 -14.88 -26.52
N LYS A 67 -54.38 -15.03 -26.82
CA LYS A 67 -54.90 -14.90 -28.18
C LYS A 67 -55.36 -13.46 -28.40
N ASP A 68 -54.67 -12.76 -29.28
CA ASP A 68 -55.04 -11.40 -29.70
C ASP A 68 -55.93 -11.46 -30.95
N ALA A 69 -56.98 -10.64 -30.98
CA ALA A 69 -57.98 -10.64 -32.05
C ALA A 69 -57.43 -10.15 -33.41
N LYS A 70 -56.35 -9.35 -33.40
CA LYS A 70 -55.74 -8.75 -34.59
C LYS A 70 -54.41 -9.39 -34.96
N TYR A 71 -53.63 -9.83 -33.97
CA TYR A 71 -52.27 -10.34 -34.16
C TYR A 71 -52.08 -11.84 -33.90
N GLY A 72 -53.16 -12.55 -33.56
CA GLY A 72 -53.12 -14.00 -33.38
C GLY A 72 -52.54 -14.44 -32.04
N LEU A 73 -51.98 -15.65 -31.99
CA LEU A 73 -51.46 -16.24 -30.76
C LEU A 73 -50.10 -15.62 -30.38
N GLN A 74 -50.02 -15.06 -29.17
CA GLN A 74 -48.82 -14.41 -28.63
C GLN A 74 -48.46 -15.00 -27.27
N PHE A 75 -47.17 -15.06 -26.96
CA PHE A 75 -46.67 -15.42 -25.64
C PHE A 75 -46.32 -14.15 -24.87
N VAL A 76 -47.01 -13.90 -23.75
CA VAL A 76 -46.72 -12.77 -22.88
C VAL A 76 -45.65 -13.21 -21.89
N MET A 77 -44.44 -12.66 -22.03
CA MET A 77 -43.30 -12.98 -21.17
C MET A 77 -43.44 -12.26 -19.82
N GLU A 78 -43.31 -13.00 -18.73
CA GLU A 78 -43.33 -12.48 -17.35
C GLU A 78 -41.91 -12.43 -16.77
N ALA A 79 -41.08 -13.44 -17.04
CA ALA A 79 -39.67 -13.47 -16.71
C ALA A 79 -38.90 -14.39 -17.67
N TYR A 80 -37.57 -14.27 -17.71
CA TYR A 80 -36.71 -15.20 -18.43
C TYR A 80 -35.39 -15.43 -17.67
N GLU A 81 -34.79 -16.60 -17.90
CA GLU A 81 -33.42 -16.89 -17.51
C GLU A 81 -32.55 -17.07 -18.76
N GLU A 82 -31.35 -16.48 -18.77
CA GLU A 82 -30.38 -16.75 -19.82
C GLU A 82 -29.75 -18.11 -19.60
N ILE A 83 -29.95 -19.01 -20.56
CA ILE A 83 -29.27 -20.30 -20.60
C ILE A 83 -27.90 -20.05 -21.21
N ILE A 84 -26.94 -19.73 -20.34
CA ILE A 84 -25.53 -19.69 -20.70
C ILE A 84 -25.04 -21.13 -20.82
N ASP A 85 -25.19 -21.72 -22.01
CA ASP A 85 -24.37 -22.87 -22.39
C ASP A 85 -22.96 -22.32 -22.65
N PRO A 86 -21.93 -22.72 -21.89
CA PRO A 86 -20.58 -22.25 -22.14
C PRO A 86 -20.11 -22.88 -23.45
N GLY A 87 -20.31 -22.19 -24.56
CA GLY A 87 -19.68 -22.58 -25.81
C GLY A 87 -18.16 -22.63 -25.63
N LYS A 88 -17.46 -23.34 -26.52
CA LYS A 88 -16.00 -23.50 -26.57
C LYS A 88 -15.17 -22.35 -25.96
N ASN A 89 -15.44 -21.12 -26.38
CA ASN A 89 -14.71 -19.93 -25.93
C ASN A 89 -14.92 -19.63 -24.43
N GLY A 90 -16.10 -19.89 -23.88
CA GLY A 90 -16.41 -19.68 -22.46
C GLY A 90 -15.74 -20.71 -21.56
N VAL A 91 -15.71 -21.99 -21.95
CA VAL A 91 -15.01 -23.03 -21.19
C VAL A 91 -13.50 -22.79 -21.20
N ILE A 92 -12.93 -22.47 -22.37
CA ILE A 92 -11.50 -22.18 -22.51
C ILE A 92 -11.14 -20.94 -21.69
N ALA A 93 -11.92 -19.85 -21.79
CA ALA A 93 -11.67 -18.63 -21.03
C ALA A 93 -11.71 -18.87 -19.52
N TYR A 94 -12.65 -19.68 -19.02
CA TYR A 94 -12.73 -20.02 -17.60
C TYR A 94 -11.51 -20.84 -17.15
N LEU A 95 -11.17 -21.91 -17.86
CA LEU A 95 -10.03 -22.77 -17.50
C LEU A 95 -8.69 -22.03 -17.63
N SER A 96 -8.54 -21.12 -18.59
CA SER A 96 -7.31 -20.35 -18.82
C SER A 96 -7.28 -18.99 -18.14
N SER A 97 -8.25 -18.67 -17.29
CA SER A 97 -8.38 -17.35 -16.65
C SER A 97 -7.31 -17.05 -15.59
N GLY A 98 -6.38 -17.99 -15.36
CA GLY A 98 -5.45 -17.94 -14.23
C GLY A 98 -6.09 -18.37 -12.91
N LEU A 99 -7.36 -18.79 -12.93
CA LEU A 99 -8.13 -19.24 -11.76
C LEU A 99 -7.70 -20.56 -11.18
N ILE A 100 -7.27 -21.48 -12.04
CA ILE A 100 -6.81 -22.81 -11.67
C ILE A 100 -5.30 -22.81 -11.94
N PRO A 101 -4.47 -22.64 -10.89
CA PRO A 101 -3.02 -22.64 -11.02
C PRO A 101 -2.53 -23.82 -11.87
N GLY A 102 -1.71 -23.54 -12.88
CA GLY A 102 -1.16 -24.55 -13.78
C GLY A 102 -1.95 -24.79 -15.07
N ILE A 103 -3.11 -24.15 -15.28
CA ILE A 103 -3.88 -24.21 -16.54
C ILE A 103 -3.72 -22.91 -17.36
N GLY A 104 -2.83 -22.94 -18.34
CA GLY A 104 -2.71 -21.90 -19.37
C GLY A 104 -3.67 -22.11 -20.55
N LYS A 105 -3.76 -21.15 -21.46
CA LYS A 105 -4.66 -21.18 -22.63
C LYS A 105 -4.52 -22.43 -23.49
N THR A 106 -3.27 -22.87 -23.74
CA THR A 106 -2.96 -24.08 -24.51
C THR A 106 -3.33 -25.38 -23.78
N LEU A 107 -3.36 -25.38 -22.45
CA LEU A 107 -3.83 -26.53 -21.66
C LEU A 107 -5.35 -26.53 -21.55
N ALA A 108 -5.99 -25.37 -21.36
CA ALA A 108 -7.43 -25.21 -21.37
C ALA A 108 -8.07 -25.66 -22.71
N GLU A 109 -7.44 -25.31 -23.83
CA GLU A 109 -7.83 -25.80 -25.16
C GLU A 109 -7.73 -27.32 -25.28
N ARG A 110 -6.68 -27.93 -24.73
CA ARG A 110 -6.53 -29.39 -24.71
C ARG A 110 -7.58 -30.07 -23.85
N ILE A 111 -7.82 -29.55 -22.64
CA ILE A 111 -8.86 -30.06 -21.74
C ILE A 111 -10.23 -30.00 -22.43
N TYR A 112 -10.55 -28.87 -23.09
CA TYR A 112 -11.80 -28.74 -23.84
C TYR A 112 -11.86 -29.70 -25.04
N ASN A 113 -10.78 -29.90 -25.78
CA ASN A 113 -10.76 -30.84 -26.90
C ASN A 113 -10.96 -32.30 -26.45
N THR A 114 -10.61 -32.66 -25.21
CA THR A 114 -10.83 -33.99 -24.65
C THR A 114 -12.27 -34.21 -24.20
N PHE A 115 -12.91 -33.22 -23.55
CA PHE A 115 -14.23 -33.40 -22.92
C PHE A 115 -15.39 -32.61 -23.56
N GLY A 116 -15.11 -31.76 -24.54
CA GLY A 116 -16.10 -30.97 -25.28
C GLY A 116 -16.92 -30.03 -24.40
N ASP A 117 -18.17 -29.77 -24.79
CA ASP A 117 -19.07 -28.88 -24.03
C ASP A 117 -19.40 -29.40 -22.61
N GLU A 118 -19.15 -30.68 -22.36
CA GLU A 118 -19.35 -31.31 -21.05
C GLU A 118 -18.12 -31.18 -20.12
N THR A 119 -17.04 -30.52 -20.57
CA THR A 119 -15.77 -30.35 -19.82
C THR A 119 -15.98 -29.98 -18.35
N LEU A 120 -16.80 -28.96 -18.09
CA LEU A 120 -17.01 -28.49 -16.72
C LEU A 120 -17.80 -29.50 -15.87
N LYS A 121 -18.77 -30.21 -16.46
CA LYS A 121 -19.54 -31.26 -15.76
C LYS A 121 -18.69 -32.49 -15.47
N VAL A 122 -17.81 -32.88 -16.39
CA VAL A 122 -16.87 -33.99 -16.20
C VAL A 122 -15.93 -33.66 -15.06
N LEU A 123 -15.33 -32.48 -15.06
CA LEU A 123 -14.43 -32.06 -13.98
C LEU A 123 -15.15 -31.79 -12.64
N ASP A 124 -16.42 -31.36 -12.66
CA ASP A 124 -17.24 -31.19 -11.45
C ASP A 124 -17.58 -32.54 -10.79
N ASN A 125 -17.82 -33.59 -11.58
CA ASN A 125 -18.23 -34.90 -11.05
C ASN A 125 -17.05 -35.83 -10.76
N ASP A 126 -16.02 -35.80 -11.61
CA ASP A 126 -14.82 -36.62 -11.48
C ASP A 126 -13.57 -35.86 -11.99
N PRO A 127 -13.00 -34.96 -11.17
CA PRO A 127 -11.83 -34.20 -11.57
C PRO A 127 -10.56 -35.06 -11.73
N GLY A 128 -10.58 -36.33 -11.31
CA GLY A 128 -9.50 -37.28 -11.56
C GLY A 128 -9.32 -37.62 -13.05
N ARG A 129 -10.40 -37.45 -13.84
CA ARG A 129 -10.38 -37.66 -15.29
C ARG A 129 -9.49 -36.68 -16.04
N ILE A 130 -9.01 -35.62 -15.41
CA ILE A 130 -8.03 -34.71 -16.01
C ILE A 130 -6.74 -35.43 -16.47
N LEU A 131 -6.45 -36.63 -15.93
CA LEU A 131 -5.38 -37.52 -16.41
C LEU A 131 -5.57 -38.00 -17.87
N GLU A 132 -6.81 -38.04 -18.36
CA GLU A 132 -7.15 -38.43 -19.74
C GLU A 132 -6.70 -37.37 -20.77
N VAL A 133 -6.32 -36.17 -20.32
CA VAL A 133 -5.88 -35.07 -21.18
C VAL A 133 -4.41 -35.28 -21.61
N PRO A 134 -4.12 -35.29 -22.93
CA PRO A 134 -2.77 -35.55 -23.43
C PRO A 134 -1.69 -34.57 -22.91
N GLY A 135 -0.61 -35.12 -22.36
CA GLY A 135 0.55 -34.36 -21.85
C GLY A 135 0.47 -33.95 -20.38
N ILE A 136 -0.45 -34.51 -19.60
CA ILE A 136 -0.52 -34.34 -18.14
C ILE A 136 0.02 -35.59 -17.45
N SER A 137 1.11 -35.45 -16.68
CA SER A 137 1.67 -36.54 -15.86
C SER A 137 0.86 -36.78 -14.59
N GLY A 138 0.97 -37.95 -13.96
CA GLY A 138 0.22 -38.30 -12.74
C GLY A 138 0.37 -37.29 -11.60
N LYS A 139 1.60 -36.82 -11.35
CA LYS A 139 1.89 -35.79 -10.33
C LYS A 139 1.24 -34.44 -10.66
N ARG A 140 1.22 -34.05 -11.94
CA ARG A 140 0.59 -32.80 -12.41
C ARG A 140 -0.93 -32.89 -12.39
N SER A 141 -1.50 -34.07 -12.65
CA SER A 141 -2.94 -34.33 -12.55
C SER A 141 -3.45 -34.12 -11.12
N GLU A 142 -2.75 -34.61 -10.11
CA GLU A 142 -3.13 -34.39 -8.71
C GLU A 142 -3.10 -32.91 -8.30
N GLN A 143 -2.07 -32.17 -8.73
CA GLN A 143 -1.97 -30.72 -8.49
C GLN A 143 -3.14 -29.96 -9.12
N LEU A 144 -3.46 -30.26 -10.38
CA LEU A 144 -4.56 -29.63 -11.10
C LEU A 144 -5.94 -30.01 -10.53
N ARG A 145 -6.11 -31.26 -10.09
CA ARG A 145 -7.32 -31.74 -9.40
C ARG A 145 -7.57 -30.94 -8.12
N ASN A 146 -6.54 -30.80 -7.28
CA ASN A 146 -6.68 -30.08 -6.01
C ASN A 146 -6.99 -28.59 -6.27
N ALA A 147 -6.27 -27.97 -7.20
CA ALA A 147 -6.53 -26.58 -7.61
C ALA A 147 -7.96 -26.38 -8.17
N TYR A 148 -8.47 -27.34 -8.94
CA TYR A 148 -9.83 -27.29 -9.49
C TYR A 148 -10.90 -27.42 -8.39
N LEU A 149 -10.72 -28.35 -7.45
CA LEU A 149 -11.64 -28.58 -6.34
C LEU A 149 -11.75 -27.36 -5.41
N GLU A 150 -10.64 -26.68 -5.15
CA GLU A 150 -10.63 -25.44 -4.37
C GLU A 150 -11.41 -24.32 -5.08
N THR A 151 -11.20 -24.16 -6.40
CA THR A 151 -11.84 -23.13 -7.22
C THR A 151 -13.34 -23.37 -7.42
N ARG A 152 -13.77 -24.64 -7.44
CA ARG A 152 -15.18 -25.04 -7.60
C ARG A 152 -16.11 -24.41 -6.56
N SER A 153 -15.68 -24.37 -5.30
CA SER A 153 -16.45 -23.79 -4.19
C SER A 153 -16.71 -22.29 -4.37
N ALA A 154 -15.77 -21.58 -5.00
CA ALA A 154 -15.83 -20.13 -5.21
C ALA A 154 -16.53 -19.72 -6.52
N ARG A 155 -16.94 -20.66 -7.38
CA ARG A 155 -17.46 -20.38 -8.73
C ARG A 155 -18.61 -19.37 -8.74
N ARG A 156 -19.59 -19.56 -7.84
CA ARG A 156 -20.75 -18.65 -7.75
C ARG A 156 -20.35 -17.25 -7.31
N ILE A 157 -19.40 -17.15 -6.39
CA ILE A 157 -18.85 -15.88 -5.92
C ILE A 157 -18.06 -15.19 -7.02
N ILE A 158 -17.25 -15.94 -7.77
CA ILE A 158 -16.52 -15.44 -8.94
C ILE A 158 -17.49 -14.83 -9.95
N THR A 159 -18.55 -15.53 -10.33
CA THR A 159 -19.56 -15.01 -11.27
C THR A 159 -20.26 -13.76 -10.74
N MET A 160 -20.59 -13.74 -9.44
CA MET A 160 -21.25 -12.60 -8.80
C MET A 160 -20.34 -11.36 -8.71
N LEU A 161 -19.05 -11.55 -8.44
CA LEU A 161 -18.09 -10.46 -8.23
C LEU A 161 -17.37 -10.03 -9.52
N ALA A 162 -17.38 -10.86 -10.58
CA ALA A 162 -16.74 -10.57 -11.87
C ALA A 162 -17.12 -9.20 -12.45
N PRO A 163 -18.39 -8.76 -12.44
CA PRO A 163 -18.74 -7.47 -13.03
C PRO A 163 -18.49 -6.28 -12.06
N LEU A 164 -17.76 -6.51 -10.95
CA LEU A 164 -17.25 -5.49 -10.02
C LEU A 164 -15.73 -5.30 -10.13
N ASP A 165 -15.11 -5.81 -11.20
CA ASP A 165 -13.65 -5.84 -11.41
C ASP A 165 -12.86 -6.57 -10.30
N ILE A 166 -13.55 -7.39 -9.50
CA ILE A 166 -12.89 -8.27 -8.52
C ILE A 166 -12.35 -9.47 -9.26
N ASN A 167 -11.05 -9.66 -9.18
CA ASN A 167 -10.42 -10.79 -9.84
C ASN A 167 -10.77 -12.09 -9.10
N ALA A 168 -10.65 -13.18 -9.82
CA ALA A 168 -11.20 -14.43 -9.35
C ALA A 168 -10.32 -15.09 -8.25
N GLY A 169 -9.06 -14.68 -8.10
CA GLY A 169 -8.23 -15.00 -6.93
C GLY A 169 -8.71 -14.32 -5.64
N GLN A 170 -9.16 -13.05 -5.72
CA GLN A 170 -9.80 -12.35 -4.60
C GLN A 170 -11.11 -13.03 -4.19
N ALA A 171 -11.90 -13.51 -5.16
CA ALA A 171 -13.12 -14.26 -4.88
C ALA A 171 -12.85 -15.61 -4.18
N VAL A 172 -11.80 -16.34 -4.56
CA VAL A 172 -11.37 -17.56 -3.86
C VAL A 172 -10.93 -17.25 -2.42
N ARG A 173 -10.17 -16.17 -2.21
CA ARG A 173 -9.79 -15.72 -0.87
C ARG A 173 -11.02 -15.38 -0.01
N LEU A 174 -11.96 -14.62 -0.58
CA LEU A 174 -13.25 -14.30 0.06
C LEU A 174 -14.02 -15.57 0.46
N GLN A 175 -14.11 -16.56 -0.44
CA GLN A 175 -14.76 -17.85 -0.15
C GLN A 175 -14.07 -18.60 0.99
N LYS A 176 -12.73 -18.55 1.06
CA LYS A 176 -11.96 -19.19 2.14
C LYS A 176 -12.19 -18.51 3.49
N GLU A 177 -12.24 -17.18 3.51
CA GLU A 177 -12.38 -16.40 4.75
C GLU A 177 -13.83 -16.34 5.26
N LEU A 178 -14.83 -16.29 4.36
CA LEU A 178 -16.25 -16.27 4.72
C LEU A 178 -16.88 -17.65 4.87
N GLY A 179 -16.22 -18.70 4.36
CA GLY A 179 -16.66 -20.08 4.46
C GLY A 179 -17.98 -20.36 3.69
N PRO A 180 -18.77 -21.37 4.08
CA PRO A 180 -19.90 -21.84 3.27
C PRO A 180 -21.04 -20.82 3.08
N ARG A 181 -21.12 -19.79 3.95
CA ARG A 181 -22.12 -18.71 3.87
C ARG A 181 -21.65 -17.49 3.07
N ALA A 182 -20.52 -17.60 2.37
CA ALA A 182 -19.92 -16.49 1.65
C ALA A 182 -20.87 -15.87 0.60
N GLU A 183 -21.60 -16.70 -0.17
CA GLU A 183 -22.59 -16.21 -1.14
C GLU A 183 -23.74 -15.43 -0.47
N GLU A 184 -24.28 -15.96 0.63
CA GLU A 184 -25.37 -15.36 1.41
C GLU A 184 -24.93 -14.01 2.00
N LEU A 185 -23.77 -13.97 2.67
CA LEU A 185 -23.24 -12.75 3.29
C LEU A 185 -22.97 -11.65 2.27
N LEU A 186 -22.46 -12.01 1.10
CA LEU A 186 -22.21 -11.05 0.02
C LEU A 186 -23.50 -10.50 -0.58
N LYS A 187 -24.58 -11.30 -0.65
CA LYS A 187 -25.88 -10.85 -1.17
C LYS A 187 -26.64 -9.99 -0.17
N GLU A 188 -26.75 -10.46 1.07
CA GLU A 188 -27.63 -9.85 2.07
C GLU A 188 -26.92 -8.79 2.92
N ARG A 189 -25.61 -8.93 3.14
CA ARG A 189 -24.84 -8.11 4.08
C ARG A 189 -23.48 -7.67 3.51
N PRO A 190 -23.43 -7.08 2.30
CA PRO A 190 -22.18 -6.69 1.65
C PRO A 190 -21.36 -5.69 2.49
N TYR A 191 -22.02 -4.81 3.24
CA TYR A 191 -21.34 -3.86 4.13
C TYR A 191 -20.69 -4.53 5.36
N GLU A 192 -21.26 -5.63 5.86
CA GLU A 192 -20.62 -6.43 6.93
C GLU A 192 -19.32 -7.07 6.42
N VAL A 193 -19.31 -7.52 5.15
CA VAL A 193 -18.12 -8.07 4.50
C VAL A 193 -17.05 -6.99 4.28
N TYR A 194 -17.45 -5.77 3.92
CA TYR A 194 -16.55 -4.60 3.89
C TYR A 194 -15.94 -4.31 5.27
N GLU A 195 -16.73 -4.30 6.33
CA GLU A 195 -16.24 -4.03 7.70
C GLU A 195 -15.25 -5.08 8.21
N ARG A 196 -15.30 -6.31 7.68
CA ARG A 196 -14.31 -7.36 7.93
C ARG A 196 -13.00 -7.18 7.12
N GLY A 197 -12.90 -6.13 6.30
CA GLY A 197 -11.73 -5.85 5.46
C GLY A 197 -11.60 -6.72 4.21
N LEU A 198 -12.67 -7.45 3.84
CA LEU A 198 -12.63 -8.44 2.75
C LEU A 198 -13.08 -7.88 1.40
N LEU A 199 -13.84 -6.79 1.43
CA LEU A 199 -14.26 -6.03 0.25
C LEU A 199 -13.84 -4.57 0.39
N SER A 200 -13.71 -3.87 -0.73
CA SER A 200 -13.65 -2.41 -0.73
C SER A 200 -15.05 -1.82 -0.56
N PHE A 201 -15.14 -0.60 -0.03
CA PHE A 201 -16.41 0.11 0.09
C PHE A 201 -17.13 0.24 -1.26
N ASP A 202 -16.43 0.62 -2.34
CA ASP A 202 -17.01 0.74 -3.68
C ASP A 202 -17.56 -0.60 -4.21
N ALA A 203 -16.85 -1.71 -3.97
CA ALA A 203 -17.35 -3.02 -4.36
C ALA A 203 -18.58 -3.44 -3.54
N ALA A 204 -18.57 -3.20 -2.23
CA ALA A 204 -19.73 -3.45 -1.38
C ALA A 204 -20.93 -2.59 -1.78
N ASP A 205 -20.71 -1.31 -2.12
CA ASP A 205 -21.78 -0.39 -2.51
C ASP A 205 -22.42 -0.78 -3.85
N ARG A 206 -21.60 -1.16 -4.85
CA ARG A 206 -22.10 -1.67 -6.14
C ARG A 206 -22.80 -3.01 -6.01
N LEU A 207 -22.32 -3.88 -5.11
CA LEU A 207 -22.96 -5.16 -4.84
C LEU A 207 -24.33 -4.95 -4.18
N ALA A 208 -24.39 -4.10 -3.15
CA ALA A 208 -25.63 -3.72 -2.47
C ALA A 208 -26.67 -3.16 -3.44
N GLU A 209 -26.25 -2.27 -4.35
CA GLU A 209 -27.14 -1.71 -5.39
C GLU A 209 -27.73 -2.78 -6.30
N ARG A 210 -26.94 -3.78 -6.73
CA ARG A 210 -27.42 -4.89 -7.55
C ARG A 210 -28.38 -5.82 -6.83
N GLN A 211 -28.24 -5.94 -5.51
CA GLN A 211 -29.13 -6.74 -4.67
C GLN A 211 -30.36 -5.95 -4.20
N GLY A 212 -30.51 -4.70 -4.65
CA GLY A 212 -31.68 -3.86 -4.32
C GLY A 212 -31.65 -3.28 -2.90
N ILE A 213 -30.50 -3.25 -2.23
CA ILE A 213 -30.35 -2.61 -0.91
C ILE A 213 -30.48 -1.09 -1.10
N PRO A 214 -31.39 -0.41 -0.36
CA PRO A 214 -31.59 1.03 -0.53
C PRO A 214 -30.34 1.85 -0.22
N ARG A 215 -30.07 2.90 -1.01
CA ARG A 215 -28.94 3.83 -0.74
C ARG A 215 -29.06 4.60 0.58
N THR A 216 -30.24 4.62 1.19
CA THR A 216 -30.51 5.23 2.49
C THR A 216 -30.40 4.25 3.66
N ALA A 217 -30.08 2.98 3.39
CA ALA A 217 -30.04 1.94 4.41
C ALA A 217 -29.02 2.27 5.52
N PRO A 218 -29.36 2.10 6.81
CA PRO A 218 -28.47 2.44 7.93
C PRO A 218 -27.10 1.76 7.87
N GLU A 219 -27.05 0.51 7.41
CA GLU A 219 -25.83 -0.27 7.21
C GLU A 219 -24.89 0.36 6.17
N ARG A 220 -25.43 0.92 5.08
CA ARG A 220 -24.66 1.67 4.10
C ARG A 220 -24.12 2.97 4.69
N VAL A 221 -24.93 3.68 5.46
CA VAL A 221 -24.52 4.93 6.12
C VAL A 221 -23.41 4.65 7.13
N ALA A 222 -23.53 3.57 7.92
CA ALA A 222 -22.50 3.13 8.85
C ALA A 222 -21.19 2.77 8.15
N ALA A 223 -21.26 2.00 7.06
CA ALA A 223 -20.08 1.68 6.25
C ALA A 223 -19.45 2.94 5.63
N GLY A 224 -20.26 3.89 5.14
CA GLY A 224 -19.78 5.17 4.62
C GLY A 224 -19.10 6.05 5.67
N LEU A 225 -19.57 6.00 6.92
CA LEU A 225 -18.93 6.67 8.05
C LEU A 225 -17.56 6.06 8.35
N LEU A 226 -17.43 4.73 8.41
CA LEU A 226 -16.13 4.06 8.57
C LEU A 226 -15.19 4.38 7.39
N TYR A 227 -15.69 4.30 6.17
CA TYR A 227 -14.92 4.60 4.97
C TYR A 227 -14.44 6.05 4.92
N THR A 228 -15.23 6.99 5.45
CA THR A 228 -14.82 8.40 5.60
C THR A 228 -13.58 8.54 6.50
N LEU A 229 -13.51 7.77 7.60
CA LEU A 229 -12.33 7.74 8.45
C LEU A 229 -11.14 7.05 7.77
N GLU A 230 -11.36 5.93 7.07
CA GLU A 230 -10.30 5.25 6.31
C GLU A 230 -9.69 6.16 5.23
N LEU A 231 -10.50 6.95 4.53
CA LEU A 231 -10.01 7.95 3.58
C LEU A 231 -9.22 9.08 4.25
N ALA A 232 -9.54 9.42 5.50
CA ALA A 232 -8.77 10.38 6.28
C ALA A 232 -7.44 9.77 6.75
N GLU A 233 -7.43 8.49 7.12
CA GLU A 233 -6.24 7.71 7.49
C GLU A 233 -5.27 7.57 6.31
N GLN A 234 -5.78 7.35 5.09
CA GLN A 234 -4.96 7.39 3.87
C GLN A 234 -4.30 8.76 3.62
N LYS A 235 -4.81 9.84 4.23
CA LYS A 235 -4.22 11.18 4.21
C LYS A 235 -3.34 11.46 5.44
N GLY A 236 -3.17 10.48 6.32
CA GLY A 236 -2.34 10.56 7.51
C GLY A 236 -3.07 10.93 8.81
N HIS A 237 -4.38 11.14 8.79
CA HIS A 237 -5.17 11.51 9.98
C HIS A 237 -5.58 10.27 10.79
N LEU A 238 -5.55 10.33 12.12
CA LEU A 238 -6.13 9.26 12.96
C LEU A 238 -7.61 9.49 13.26
N CYS A 239 -8.04 10.75 13.21
CA CYS A 239 -9.39 11.16 13.54
C CYS A 239 -9.88 12.34 12.70
N LEU A 240 -11.17 12.63 12.80
CA LEU A 240 -11.77 13.81 12.21
C LEU A 240 -12.59 14.55 13.27
N HIS A 241 -12.56 15.89 13.23
CA HIS A 241 -13.49 16.68 14.02
C HIS A 241 -14.94 16.30 13.67
N LYS A 242 -15.79 16.08 14.68
CA LYS A 242 -17.14 15.51 14.53
C LYS A 242 -18.00 16.19 13.45
N GLU A 243 -17.91 17.51 13.32
CA GLU A 243 -18.67 18.25 12.30
C GLU A 243 -18.17 18.01 10.88
N ARG A 244 -16.84 18.00 10.70
CA ARG A 244 -16.20 17.71 9.40
C ARG A 244 -16.39 16.26 9.02
N PHE A 245 -16.36 15.35 9.99
CA PHE A 245 -16.64 13.94 9.81
C PHE A 245 -18.02 13.70 9.19
N ILE A 246 -19.08 14.25 9.80
CA ILE A 246 -20.45 14.13 9.28
C ILE A 246 -20.58 14.79 7.91
N GLN A 247 -19.99 15.98 7.73
CA GLN A 247 -20.02 16.66 6.44
C GLN A 247 -19.38 15.82 5.33
N GLN A 248 -18.18 15.28 5.55
CA GLN A 248 -17.47 14.47 4.56
C GLN A 248 -18.23 13.17 4.26
N ALA A 249 -18.85 12.54 5.26
CA ALA A 249 -19.66 11.35 5.05
C ALA A 249 -20.89 11.62 4.17
N VAL A 250 -21.57 12.77 4.36
CA VAL A 250 -22.69 13.19 3.49
C VAL A 250 -22.21 13.44 2.06
N GLU A 251 -21.10 14.17 1.90
CA GLU A 251 -20.49 14.47 0.58
C GLU A 251 -19.99 13.22 -0.15
N LEU A 252 -19.57 12.20 0.59
CA LEU A 252 -19.13 10.91 0.08
C LEU A 252 -20.30 10.06 -0.39
N LEU A 253 -21.35 9.94 0.44
CA LEU A 253 -22.50 9.08 0.16
C LEU A 253 -23.37 9.61 -0.98
N ARG A 254 -23.39 10.94 -1.23
CA ARG A 254 -24.09 11.61 -2.34
C ARG A 254 -25.50 11.10 -2.61
N THR A 255 -26.30 10.95 -1.55
CA THR A 255 -27.61 10.31 -1.62
C THR A 255 -28.72 11.30 -1.30
N SER A 256 -29.67 11.46 -2.22
CA SER A 256 -30.85 12.30 -2.02
C SER A 256 -31.64 11.85 -0.80
N GLY A 257 -31.99 12.80 0.08
CA GLY A 257 -32.72 12.52 1.33
C GLY A 257 -31.83 12.15 2.53
N LEU A 258 -30.53 11.89 2.35
CA LEU A 258 -29.58 11.75 3.46
C LEU A 258 -29.03 13.11 3.88
N GLY A 259 -29.61 13.69 4.92
CA GLY A 259 -29.13 14.94 5.53
C GLY A 259 -28.12 14.71 6.66
N ARG A 260 -27.47 15.80 7.10
CA ARG A 260 -26.51 15.80 8.22
C ARG A 260 -27.06 15.16 9.49
N ILE A 261 -28.33 15.41 9.82
CA ILE A 261 -28.98 14.89 11.04
C ILE A 261 -29.11 13.36 10.98
N THR A 262 -29.56 12.81 9.85
CA THR A 262 -29.71 11.35 9.68
C THR A 262 -28.36 10.64 9.81
N VAL A 263 -27.32 11.17 9.15
CA VAL A 263 -25.96 10.61 9.23
C VAL A 263 -25.39 10.74 10.65
N ALA A 264 -25.64 11.87 11.33
CA ALA A 264 -25.23 12.05 12.73
C ALA A 264 -25.94 11.08 13.69
N ASN A 265 -27.23 10.79 13.47
CA ASN A 265 -27.97 9.82 14.28
C ASN A 265 -27.38 8.40 14.10
N VAL A 266 -27.04 7.99 12.88
CA VAL A 266 -26.36 6.70 12.65
C VAL A 266 -24.99 6.68 13.33
N ALA A 267 -24.20 7.76 13.21
CA ALA A 267 -22.92 7.88 13.91
C ALA A 267 -23.08 7.80 15.44
N PHE A 268 -24.15 8.37 16.00
CA PHE A 268 -24.46 8.29 17.41
C PHE A 268 -24.79 6.87 17.86
N GLU A 269 -25.58 6.13 17.09
CA GLU A 269 -25.85 4.70 17.37
C GLU A 269 -24.57 3.85 17.24
N MET A 270 -23.69 4.17 16.29
CA MET A 270 -22.38 3.52 16.19
C MET A 270 -21.47 3.80 17.39
N LEU A 271 -21.51 5.01 17.95
CA LEU A 271 -20.78 5.34 19.19
C LEU A 271 -21.28 4.49 20.37
N LYS A 272 -22.61 4.35 20.54
CA LYS A 272 -23.19 3.48 21.58
C LYS A 272 -22.79 2.01 21.40
N ALA A 273 -22.69 1.56 20.16
CA ALA A 273 -22.28 0.21 19.81
C ALA A 273 -20.76 0.00 19.83
N ASN A 274 -19.96 0.98 20.27
CA ASN A 274 -18.48 0.94 20.24
C ASN A 274 -17.87 0.71 18.84
N ARG A 275 -18.61 1.04 17.78
CA ARG A 275 -18.14 0.98 16.39
C ARG A 275 -17.42 2.26 15.95
N LEU A 276 -17.57 3.33 16.73
CA LEU A 276 -16.81 4.56 16.65
C LEU A 276 -16.33 4.94 18.05
N VAL A 277 -15.27 5.74 18.14
CA VAL A 277 -14.82 6.32 19.42
C VAL A 277 -14.80 7.83 19.29
N LEU A 278 -15.38 8.53 20.27
CA LEU A 278 -15.32 9.98 20.39
C LEU A 278 -14.37 10.35 21.54
N TYR A 279 -13.34 11.12 21.23
CA TYR A 279 -12.47 11.73 22.24
C TYR A 279 -12.46 13.23 22.04
N GLN A 280 -12.87 13.96 23.07
CA GLN A 280 -13.20 15.39 22.97
C GLN A 280 -14.21 15.64 21.83
N ALA A 281 -13.79 16.36 20.78
CA ALA A 281 -14.61 16.64 19.60
C ALA A 281 -14.20 15.84 18.36
N TYR A 282 -13.36 14.81 18.51
CA TYR A 282 -12.77 14.07 17.41
C TYR A 282 -13.22 12.61 17.40
N VAL A 283 -13.62 12.13 16.22
CA VAL A 283 -14.15 10.80 15.98
C VAL A 283 -13.07 9.93 15.34
N TYR A 284 -12.95 8.70 15.83
CA TYR A 284 -11.95 7.70 15.45
C TYR A 284 -12.64 6.39 15.09
N ARG A 285 -11.91 5.55 14.33
CA ARG A 285 -12.19 4.11 14.35
C ARG A 285 -11.70 3.52 15.67
N PRO A 286 -12.35 2.47 16.21
CA PRO A 286 -11.95 1.87 17.48
C PRO A 286 -10.48 1.43 17.51
N VAL A 287 -9.97 0.87 16.41
CA VAL A 287 -8.58 0.42 16.29
C VAL A 287 -7.58 1.58 16.41
N THR A 288 -7.81 2.70 15.74
CA THR A 288 -6.90 3.86 15.77
C THR A 288 -6.99 4.60 17.10
N ALA A 289 -8.17 4.66 17.72
CA ALA A 289 -8.33 5.19 19.08
C ALA A 289 -7.59 4.33 20.12
N LYS A 290 -7.68 3.00 20.02
CA LYS A 290 -6.96 2.07 20.90
C LYS A 290 -5.45 2.23 20.75
N ALA A 291 -4.95 2.38 19.53
CA ALA A 291 -3.53 2.63 19.28
C ALA A 291 -3.06 3.92 19.97
N GLU A 292 -3.75 5.02 19.73
CA GLU A 292 -3.38 6.33 20.26
C GLU A 292 -3.47 6.39 21.79
N GLU A 293 -4.51 5.83 22.40
CA GLU A 293 -4.65 5.76 23.87
C GLU A 293 -3.62 4.82 24.49
N GLY A 294 -3.36 3.66 23.89
CA GLY A 294 -2.38 2.72 24.40
C GLY A 294 -0.97 3.31 24.44
N VAL A 295 -0.55 4.02 23.38
CA VAL A 295 0.73 4.74 23.38
C VAL A 295 0.75 5.81 24.46
N ALA A 296 -0.31 6.62 24.58
CA ALA A 296 -0.39 7.67 25.59
C ALA A 296 -0.29 7.09 27.02
N GLN A 297 -0.95 5.97 27.27
CA GLN A 297 -0.88 5.27 28.56
C GLN A 297 0.54 4.80 28.87
N CYS A 298 1.19 4.08 27.95
CA CYS A 298 2.56 3.61 28.16
C CYS A 298 3.53 4.78 28.40
N VAL A 299 3.39 5.89 27.67
CA VAL A 299 4.19 7.10 27.90
C VAL A 299 3.98 7.64 29.32
N ARG A 300 2.72 7.81 29.77
CA ARG A 300 2.42 8.29 31.12
C ARG A 300 3.02 7.38 32.19
N GLU A 301 2.90 6.06 32.02
CA GLU A 301 3.46 5.06 32.95
C GLU A 301 4.99 5.13 33.00
N MET A 302 5.67 5.31 31.85
CA MET A 302 7.13 5.46 31.81
C MET A 302 7.59 6.75 32.49
N LEU A 303 6.86 7.87 32.31
CA LEU A 303 7.21 9.16 32.90
C LEU A 303 7.00 9.22 34.42
N GLN A 304 6.18 8.33 34.99
CA GLN A 304 5.98 8.22 36.44
C GLN A 304 7.09 7.45 37.15
N ARG A 305 7.98 6.78 36.42
CA ARG A 305 9.07 5.99 37.01
C ARG A 305 10.14 6.91 37.59
N SER A 306 10.29 6.89 38.91
CA SER A 306 11.17 7.80 39.64
C SER A 306 12.62 7.33 39.79
N SER A 307 12.94 6.09 39.43
CA SER A 307 14.30 5.55 39.61
C SER A 307 14.71 4.59 38.49
N LEU A 308 15.85 4.89 37.87
CA LEU A 308 16.60 3.99 37.01
C LEU A 308 17.88 3.53 37.73
N PRO A 309 18.49 2.41 37.31
CA PRO A 309 19.80 2.01 37.81
C PRO A 309 20.85 3.12 37.66
N TYR A 310 21.67 3.31 38.69
CA TYR A 310 22.73 4.31 38.73
C TYR A 310 23.90 3.94 37.79
N ILE A 311 24.44 4.93 37.06
CA ILE A 311 25.47 4.73 36.01
C ILE A 311 26.81 5.41 36.39
N GLY A 312 26.96 5.90 37.63
CA GLY A 312 28.13 6.68 38.02
C GLY A 312 28.00 8.16 37.68
N ASP A 313 29.15 8.86 37.65
CA ASP A 313 29.22 10.24 37.16
C ASP A 313 29.23 10.25 35.64
N LEU A 314 28.16 10.78 35.05
CA LEU A 314 28.00 10.80 33.60
C LEU A 314 28.96 11.78 32.92
N ASP A 315 29.41 12.84 33.60
CA ASP A 315 30.38 13.77 33.00
C ASP A 315 31.74 13.11 32.80
N ASP A 316 32.23 12.43 33.83
CA ASP A 316 33.49 11.68 33.76
C ASP A 316 33.44 10.56 32.71
N GLU A 317 32.32 9.82 32.65
CA GLU A 317 32.14 8.76 31.65
C GLU A 317 32.07 9.30 30.21
N ILE A 318 31.44 10.47 30.00
CA ILE A 318 31.45 11.13 28.69
C ILE A 318 32.86 11.58 28.34
N ASP A 319 33.61 12.15 29.28
CA ASP A 319 34.97 12.64 29.03
C ASP A 319 35.91 11.51 28.63
N LEU A 320 35.84 10.36 29.32
CA LEU A 320 36.57 9.15 28.94
C LEU A 320 36.20 8.67 27.53
N GLN A 321 34.92 8.70 27.16
CA GLN A 321 34.50 8.30 25.81
C GLN A 321 34.94 9.28 24.73
N GLN A 322 35.00 10.59 25.01
CA GLN A 322 35.52 11.58 24.06
C GLN A 322 37.01 11.37 23.78
N GLU A 323 37.80 11.02 24.82
CA GLU A 323 39.21 10.68 24.66
C GLU A 323 39.40 9.40 23.83
N GLU A 324 38.61 8.35 24.10
CA GLU A 324 38.68 7.08 23.38
C GLU A 324 38.28 7.20 21.90
N LEU A 325 37.23 7.98 21.61
CA LEU A 325 36.69 8.14 20.26
C LEU A 325 37.35 9.26 19.44
N GLY A 326 38.15 10.13 20.08
CA GLY A 326 38.90 11.19 19.43
C GLY A 326 38.07 12.36 18.91
N PHE A 327 36.91 12.66 19.52
CA PHE A 327 36.11 13.85 19.21
C PHE A 327 35.45 14.44 20.46
N ILE A 328 35.15 15.74 20.40
CA ILE A 328 34.51 16.48 21.50
C ILE A 328 33.03 16.70 21.16
N LEU A 329 32.15 16.36 22.09
CA LEU A 329 30.72 16.65 22.02
C LEU A 329 30.45 18.11 22.39
N ALA A 330 29.56 18.76 21.66
CA ALA A 330 29.00 20.03 22.09
C ALA A 330 28.08 19.87 23.30
N GLU A 331 27.81 20.96 24.01
CA GLU A 331 27.04 20.95 25.25
C GLU A 331 25.65 20.32 25.08
N GLU A 332 24.95 20.64 23.97
CA GLU A 332 23.64 20.05 23.69
C GLU A 332 23.75 18.53 23.44
N GLN A 333 24.85 18.08 22.84
CA GLN A 333 25.09 16.65 22.60
C GLN A 333 25.45 15.92 23.90
N ARG A 334 26.22 16.55 24.81
CA ARG A 334 26.48 16.03 26.17
C ARG A 334 25.18 15.90 26.95
N GLN A 335 24.34 16.93 26.92
CA GLN A 335 23.03 16.89 27.58
C GLN A 335 22.13 15.80 26.99
N ALA A 336 22.20 15.53 25.68
CA ALA A 336 21.47 14.44 25.05
C ALA A 336 21.91 13.07 25.58
N VAL A 337 23.23 12.83 25.72
CA VAL A 337 23.77 11.60 26.33
C VAL A 337 23.28 11.44 27.77
N LYS A 338 23.41 12.50 28.58
CA LYS A 338 22.96 12.48 29.99
C LYS A 338 21.46 12.17 30.11
N THR A 339 20.65 12.87 29.33
CA THR A 339 19.19 12.72 29.34
C THR A 339 18.78 11.31 28.90
N ALA A 340 19.44 10.76 27.87
CA ALA A 340 19.21 9.40 27.41
C ALA A 340 19.54 8.35 28.48
N LEU A 341 20.60 8.54 29.26
CA LEU A 341 21.01 7.60 30.30
C LEU A 341 20.24 7.77 31.62
N ALA A 342 19.71 8.97 31.89
CA ALA A 342 19.01 9.28 33.14
C ALA A 342 17.48 9.13 33.07
N SER A 343 16.89 9.00 31.88
CA SER A 343 15.42 8.99 31.70
C SER A 343 14.89 7.62 31.26
N PRO A 344 13.72 7.17 31.75
CA PRO A 344 13.08 5.93 31.26
C PRO A 344 12.65 6.05 29.79
N LEU A 345 12.23 7.24 29.39
CA LEU A 345 11.88 7.61 28.02
C LEU A 345 12.62 8.90 27.68
N CYS A 346 13.37 8.91 26.58
CA CYS A 346 14.08 10.09 26.10
C CYS A 346 13.81 10.29 24.60
N LEU A 347 13.70 11.55 24.19
CA LEU A 347 13.61 11.94 22.79
C LEU A 347 14.81 12.79 22.37
N ILE A 348 15.52 12.36 21.33
CA ILE A 348 16.59 13.12 20.70
C ILE A 348 16.14 13.51 19.29
N SER A 349 15.94 14.80 19.07
CA SER A 349 15.52 15.33 17.77
C SER A 349 16.60 16.23 17.21
N GLY A 350 16.91 16.09 15.92
CA GLY A 350 17.89 16.97 15.28
C GLY A 350 17.95 16.76 13.77
N GLY A 351 18.37 17.80 13.06
CA GLY A 351 18.57 17.73 11.62
C GLY A 351 19.72 16.79 11.20
N PRO A 352 19.93 16.54 9.91
CA PRO A 352 21.03 15.71 9.43
C PRO A 352 22.37 16.41 9.65
N GLY A 353 23.39 15.66 10.05
CA GLY A 353 24.71 16.21 10.36
C GLY A 353 24.85 16.86 11.75
N THR A 354 23.83 16.80 12.60
CA THR A 354 23.87 17.32 13.99
C THR A 354 24.58 16.41 15.00
N GLY A 355 25.14 15.28 14.54
CA GLY A 355 25.86 14.33 15.40
C GLY A 355 25.00 13.34 16.18
N LYS A 356 23.70 13.16 15.82
CA LYS A 356 22.82 12.13 16.42
C LYS A 356 23.49 10.77 16.55
N THR A 357 24.14 10.34 15.48
CA THR A 357 24.85 9.06 15.41
C THR A 357 26.04 8.97 16.37
N SER A 358 26.79 10.07 16.56
CA SER A 358 27.89 10.13 17.53
C SER A 358 27.36 10.05 18.96
N ILE A 359 26.25 10.74 19.25
CA ILE A 359 25.56 10.68 20.55
C ILE A 359 25.12 9.25 20.85
N GLN A 360 24.50 8.58 19.86
CA GLN A 360 24.07 7.18 19.97
C GLN A 360 25.23 6.28 20.38
N ARG A 361 26.36 6.37 19.67
CA ARG A 361 27.55 5.59 19.98
C ARG A 361 28.07 5.83 21.39
N VAL A 362 28.20 7.10 21.80
CA VAL A 362 28.72 7.45 23.13
C VAL A 362 27.82 6.91 24.25
N PHE A 363 26.50 7.15 24.20
CA PHE A 363 25.65 6.70 25.30
C PHE A 363 25.52 5.17 25.34
N LEU A 364 25.53 4.49 24.19
CA LEU A 364 25.48 3.04 24.14
C LEU A 364 26.76 2.42 24.70
N ASN A 365 27.93 2.99 24.41
CA ASN A 365 29.19 2.55 25.01
C ASN A 365 29.17 2.67 26.53
N ILE A 366 28.74 3.83 27.05
CA ILE A 366 28.61 4.06 28.50
C ILE A 366 27.62 3.06 29.12
N TYR A 367 26.48 2.82 28.46
CA TYR A 367 25.47 1.87 28.95
C TYR A 367 25.99 0.43 28.97
N CYS A 368 26.66 -0.04 27.92
CA CYS A 368 27.29 -1.36 27.85
C CYS A 368 28.36 -1.53 28.93
N LYS A 369 29.17 -0.50 29.18
CA LYS A 369 30.20 -0.50 30.24
C LYS A 369 29.57 -0.63 31.62
N ALA A 370 28.50 0.11 31.89
CA ALA A 370 27.81 0.08 33.18
C ALA A 370 26.99 -1.20 33.39
N PHE A 371 26.43 -1.78 32.33
CA PHE A 371 25.62 -3.00 32.38
C PHE A 371 26.06 -4.03 31.32
N PRO A 372 27.16 -4.78 31.55
CA PRO A 372 27.71 -5.70 30.55
C PRO A 372 26.77 -6.84 30.12
N ASN A 373 25.81 -7.20 30.98
CA ASN A 373 24.82 -8.25 30.72
C ASN A 373 23.47 -7.70 30.23
N ALA A 374 23.33 -6.38 30.08
CA ALA A 374 22.09 -5.79 29.63
C ALA A 374 21.84 -6.09 28.15
N LYS A 375 20.58 -6.35 27.81
CA LYS A 375 20.15 -6.58 26.43
C LYS A 375 19.74 -5.26 25.80
N ILE A 376 20.41 -4.93 24.71
CA ILE A 376 20.14 -3.71 23.94
C ILE A 376 19.52 -4.11 22.61
N VAL A 377 18.36 -3.53 22.30
CA VAL A 377 17.72 -3.68 20.99
C VAL A 377 17.86 -2.38 20.22
N CYS A 378 18.66 -2.42 19.16
CA CYS A 378 18.80 -1.33 18.20
C CYS A 378 17.85 -1.58 17.02
N CYS A 379 16.98 -0.61 16.72
CA CYS A 379 16.08 -0.76 15.58
C CYS A 379 15.81 0.54 14.83
N ALA A 380 15.34 0.40 13.60
CA ALA A 380 14.87 1.51 12.79
C ALA A 380 13.70 1.09 11.89
N PRO A 381 12.89 2.01 11.35
CA PRO A 381 11.73 1.68 10.52
C PRO A 381 12.06 0.97 9.20
N THR A 382 13.28 1.13 8.68
CA THR A 382 13.71 0.54 7.40
C THR A 382 15.02 -0.23 7.55
N GLY A 383 15.24 -1.24 6.70
CA GLY A 383 16.47 -2.03 6.71
C GLY A 383 17.72 -1.18 6.46
N ARG A 384 17.63 -0.15 5.61
CA ARG A 384 18.72 0.80 5.35
C ARG A 384 19.09 1.62 6.59
N ALA A 385 18.09 2.16 7.29
CA ALA A 385 18.32 2.90 8.53
C ALA A 385 18.90 1.98 9.62
N ALA A 386 18.42 0.75 9.72
CA ALA A 386 18.93 -0.23 10.67
C ALA A 386 20.41 -0.57 10.40
N ARG A 387 20.79 -0.90 9.16
CA ARG A 387 22.21 -1.15 8.81
C ARG A 387 23.11 0.04 9.12
N ARG A 388 22.62 1.26 8.89
CA ARG A 388 23.37 2.47 9.23
C ARG A 388 23.56 2.61 10.74
N LEU A 389 22.49 2.38 11.52
CA LEU A 389 22.55 2.38 12.97
C LEU A 389 23.59 1.35 13.46
N GLU A 390 23.57 0.14 12.91
CA GLU A 390 24.54 -0.92 13.20
C GLU A 390 25.99 -0.50 12.87
N GLN A 391 26.24 -0.01 11.66
CA GLN A 391 27.57 0.48 11.25
C GLN A 391 28.11 1.58 12.17
N SER A 392 27.22 2.41 12.70
CA SER A 392 27.61 3.56 13.50
C SER A 392 27.80 3.28 14.98
N THR A 393 27.01 2.35 15.52
CA THR A 393 27.03 1.99 16.95
C THR A 393 27.89 0.77 17.21
N GLY A 394 28.17 -0.05 16.20
CA GLY A 394 28.83 -1.35 16.34
C GLY A 394 27.95 -2.43 16.94
N LEU A 395 26.66 -2.15 17.20
CA LEU A 395 25.70 -3.09 17.77
C LEU A 395 24.76 -3.64 16.68
N PRO A 396 24.35 -4.92 16.74
CA PRO A 396 23.39 -5.48 15.81
C PRO A 396 22.10 -4.66 15.79
N ALA A 397 21.63 -4.26 14.61
CA ALA A 397 20.39 -3.52 14.46
C ALA A 397 19.44 -4.18 13.47
N SER A 398 18.15 -4.02 13.69
CA SER A 398 17.12 -4.62 12.84
C SER A 398 15.98 -3.64 12.52
N THR A 399 15.06 -4.05 11.65
CA THR A 399 13.85 -3.25 11.47
C THR A 399 12.95 -3.39 12.69
N VAL A 400 12.14 -2.35 13.00
CA VAL A 400 11.15 -2.43 14.09
C VAL A 400 10.21 -3.64 13.91
N HIS A 401 9.83 -3.95 12.66
CA HIS A 401 9.03 -5.14 12.35
C HIS A 401 9.73 -6.45 12.75
N LYS A 402 11.02 -6.58 12.41
CA LYS A 402 11.82 -7.76 12.73
C LYS A 402 12.05 -7.89 14.23
N ALA A 403 12.33 -6.78 14.92
CA ALA A 403 12.49 -6.77 16.37
C ALA A 403 11.21 -7.25 17.10
N LEU A 404 10.04 -6.91 16.57
CA LEU A 404 8.74 -7.24 17.14
C LEU A 404 8.13 -8.56 16.60
N ASN A 405 8.86 -9.32 15.77
CA ASN A 405 8.38 -10.55 15.12
C ASN A 405 7.05 -10.38 14.35
N LEU A 406 6.81 -9.20 13.75
CA LEU A 406 5.58 -8.91 13.01
C LEU A 406 5.69 -9.30 11.55
N THR A 407 4.67 -10.01 11.02
CA THR A 407 4.58 -10.29 9.58
C THR A 407 3.84 -9.18 8.81
N ALA A 408 4.09 -9.10 7.50
CA ALA A 408 3.50 -8.07 6.66
C ALA A 408 1.96 -8.22 6.58
N GLY A 409 1.23 -7.26 7.15
CA GLY A 409 -0.23 -7.21 7.15
C GLY A 409 -0.90 -7.42 8.51
N GLU A 410 -0.15 -7.85 9.53
CA GLU A 410 -0.66 -8.06 10.89
C GLU A 410 -1.01 -6.76 11.63
N THR A 411 -0.63 -5.60 11.11
CA THR A 411 -0.83 -4.30 11.78
C THR A 411 -2.26 -3.77 11.73
N ASN A 412 -3.13 -4.38 10.92
CA ASN A 412 -4.53 -3.95 10.79
C ASN A 412 -5.40 -4.38 11.98
N THR A 413 -5.00 -5.44 12.69
CA THR A 413 -5.67 -5.97 13.87
C THR A 413 -4.71 -5.90 15.05
N LEU A 414 -4.76 -4.82 15.83
CA LEU A 414 -3.88 -4.60 16.98
C LEU A 414 -4.04 -5.73 18.02
N SER A 415 -3.11 -6.68 17.97
CA SER A 415 -2.91 -7.76 18.92
C SER A 415 -1.80 -7.39 19.90
N LEU A 416 -1.91 -7.82 21.16
CA LEU A 416 -0.83 -7.58 22.12
C LEU A 416 0.43 -8.32 21.63
N PRO A 417 1.57 -7.60 21.45
CA PRO A 417 2.82 -8.23 21.05
C PRO A 417 3.43 -9.02 22.21
N GLU A 418 4.32 -9.95 21.87
CA GLU A 418 5.22 -10.54 22.85
C GLU A 418 6.18 -9.48 23.40
N PRO A 419 6.48 -9.48 24.71
CA PRO A 419 7.47 -8.58 25.27
C PRO A 419 8.85 -8.79 24.64
N LEU A 420 9.53 -7.70 24.31
CA LEU A 420 10.93 -7.70 23.93
C LEU A 420 11.80 -8.13 25.12
N ASP A 421 12.84 -8.87 24.80
CA ASP A 421 13.89 -9.24 25.75
C ASP A 421 14.98 -8.16 25.74
N ALA A 422 14.67 -7.01 26.34
CA ALA A 422 15.50 -5.80 26.26
C ALA A 422 15.46 -4.94 27.53
N ASP A 423 16.62 -4.52 28.01
CA ASP A 423 16.76 -3.51 29.07
C ASP A 423 16.79 -2.09 28.50
N LEU A 424 17.32 -1.93 27.28
CA LEU A 424 17.33 -0.68 26.53
C LEU A 424 16.90 -0.92 25.09
N VAL A 425 15.94 -0.12 24.61
CA VAL A 425 15.53 -0.06 23.21
C VAL A 425 15.89 1.32 22.66
N ILE A 426 16.62 1.34 21.55
CA ILE A 426 16.82 2.55 20.76
C ILE A 426 16.13 2.41 19.41
N VAL A 427 15.40 3.45 19.03
CA VAL A 427 14.77 3.54 17.72
C VAL A 427 15.28 4.79 17.01
N ASP A 428 15.94 4.61 15.86
CA ASP A 428 16.37 5.72 15.00
C ASP A 428 15.35 5.98 13.87
N GLU A 429 15.38 7.17 13.28
CA GLU A 429 14.45 7.63 12.22
C GLU A 429 12.96 7.53 12.63
N VAL A 430 12.63 7.86 13.89
CA VAL A 430 11.28 7.78 14.48
C VAL A 430 10.23 8.62 13.73
N SER A 431 10.65 9.61 12.94
CA SER A 431 9.77 10.38 12.04
C SER A 431 9.01 9.49 11.05
N MET A 432 9.53 8.30 10.74
CA MET A 432 8.91 7.34 9.83
C MET A 432 7.91 6.39 10.52
N LEU A 433 7.80 6.38 11.86
CA LEU A 433 6.85 5.53 12.56
C LEU A 433 5.43 6.09 12.51
N ASP A 434 4.48 5.23 12.16
CA ASP A 434 3.05 5.53 12.28
C ASP A 434 2.51 5.12 13.66
N MET A 435 1.25 5.42 13.92
CA MET A 435 0.64 5.16 15.22
C MET A 435 0.53 3.66 15.53
N ALA A 436 0.28 2.81 14.53
CA ALA A 436 0.14 1.37 14.74
C ALA A 436 1.49 0.77 15.16
N MET A 437 2.56 1.07 14.43
CA MET A 437 3.91 0.60 14.77
C MET A 437 4.41 1.14 16.10
N THR A 438 4.08 2.38 16.41
CA THR A 438 4.37 2.95 17.73
C THR A 438 3.63 2.21 18.82
N TRP A 439 2.35 1.87 18.63
CA TRP A 439 1.60 1.08 19.60
C TRP A 439 2.22 -0.29 19.85
N TYR A 440 2.60 -1.04 18.81
CA TYR A 440 3.27 -2.32 18.99
C TYR A 440 4.61 -2.17 19.72
N LEU A 441 5.44 -1.19 19.34
CA LEU A 441 6.71 -0.91 20.01
C LEU A 441 6.52 -0.69 21.51
N PHE A 442 5.64 0.25 21.89
CA PHE A 442 5.42 0.61 23.29
C PHE A 442 4.80 -0.53 24.11
N ASN A 443 3.90 -1.34 23.52
CA ASN A 443 3.27 -2.47 24.22
C ASN A 443 4.19 -3.69 24.31
N ALA A 444 5.28 -3.74 23.52
CA ALA A 444 6.28 -4.80 23.61
C ALA A 444 7.41 -4.47 24.60
N LEU A 445 7.50 -3.25 25.13
CA LEU A 445 8.55 -2.91 26.08
C LEU A 445 8.35 -3.65 27.41
N PRO A 446 9.36 -4.38 27.93
CA PRO A 446 9.23 -5.01 29.24
C PRO A 446 9.21 -3.95 30.36
N PRO A 447 8.76 -4.34 31.57
CA PRO A 447 8.85 -3.47 32.74
C PRO A 447 10.29 -2.99 32.95
N MET A 448 10.46 -1.73 33.37
CA MET A 448 11.77 -1.09 33.60
C MET A 448 12.65 -0.87 32.36
N CYS A 449 12.23 -1.31 31.16
CA CYS A 449 12.92 -1.02 29.92
C CYS A 449 13.07 0.48 29.69
N ARG A 450 14.26 0.89 29.24
CA ARG A 450 14.55 2.25 28.79
C ARG A 450 14.29 2.38 27.29
N LEU A 451 13.60 3.43 26.88
CA LEU A 451 13.35 3.73 25.47
C LEU A 451 14.01 5.06 25.07
N VAL A 452 14.88 5.01 24.06
CA VAL A 452 15.46 6.21 23.43
C VAL A 452 14.92 6.32 22.01
N LEU A 453 14.19 7.38 21.74
CA LEU A 453 13.63 7.70 20.43
C LEU A 453 14.51 8.76 19.76
N VAL A 454 14.99 8.48 18.55
CA VAL A 454 15.85 9.39 17.79
C VAL A 454 15.22 9.69 16.44
N GLY A 455 15.18 10.96 16.04
CA GLY A 455 14.55 11.34 14.78
C GLY A 455 14.79 12.79 14.37
N ASP A 456 14.10 13.19 13.31
CA ASP A 456 14.12 14.55 12.77
C ASP A 456 12.67 14.97 12.51
N ALA A 457 12.17 15.91 13.32
CA ALA A 457 10.79 16.38 13.25
C ALA A 457 10.47 17.11 11.94
N ASP A 458 11.49 17.63 11.25
CA ASP A 458 11.35 18.41 10.02
C ASP A 458 11.38 17.54 8.75
N GLN A 459 11.75 16.26 8.88
CA GLN A 459 11.65 15.29 7.78
C GLN A 459 10.20 14.89 7.49
N LEU A 460 10.01 14.22 6.35
CA LEU A 460 8.71 13.67 5.96
C LEU A 460 8.16 12.78 7.08
N PRO A 461 6.89 12.98 7.50
CA PRO A 461 6.24 12.13 8.46
C PRO A 461 6.01 10.73 7.87
N SER A 462 5.67 9.78 8.74
CA SER A 462 5.32 8.40 8.38
C SER A 462 4.28 8.29 7.27
N VAL A 463 4.37 7.22 6.47
CA VAL A 463 3.40 6.97 5.40
C VAL A 463 2.01 6.63 5.98
N GLY A 464 1.98 5.84 7.07
CA GLY A 464 0.76 5.53 7.80
C GLY A 464 0.21 6.73 8.59
N PRO A 465 -0.99 6.58 9.18
CA PRO A 465 -1.64 7.66 9.91
C PRO A 465 -0.99 7.93 11.28
N GLY A 466 -1.07 9.19 11.69
CA GLY A 466 -0.49 9.70 12.92
C GLY A 466 0.74 10.58 12.69
N ALA A 467 1.04 11.44 13.65
CA ALA A 467 2.22 12.31 13.64
C ALA A 467 2.97 12.12 14.95
N VAL A 468 3.45 10.89 15.17
CA VAL A 468 3.91 10.42 16.49
C VAL A 468 5.04 11.29 17.03
N LEU A 469 6.14 11.42 16.28
CA LEU A 469 7.30 12.21 16.72
C LEU A 469 6.90 13.65 17.09
N SER A 470 6.15 14.33 16.21
CA SER A 470 5.72 15.71 16.48
C SER A 470 4.77 15.82 17.67
N GLU A 471 3.88 14.85 17.91
CA GLU A 471 2.99 14.87 19.08
C GLU A 471 3.74 14.55 20.39
N LEU A 472 4.72 13.65 20.35
CA LEU A 472 5.61 13.38 21.48
C LEU A 472 6.41 14.64 21.85
N ILE A 473 6.89 15.40 20.87
CA ILE A 473 7.52 16.72 21.10
C ILE A 473 6.48 17.70 21.67
N ARG A 474 5.31 17.82 21.04
CA ARG A 474 4.26 18.78 21.41
C ARG A 474 3.72 18.57 22.82
N CYS A 475 3.77 17.35 23.36
CA CYS A 475 3.27 17.08 24.70
C CYS A 475 4.04 17.84 25.80
N GLY A 476 5.32 18.18 25.56
CA GLY A 476 6.15 18.94 26.50
C GLY A 476 6.42 18.25 27.84
N ARG A 477 6.16 16.94 27.95
CA ARG A 477 6.37 16.15 29.19
C ARG A 477 7.51 15.15 29.11
N ILE A 478 7.93 14.77 27.90
CA ILE A 478 8.98 13.78 27.68
C ILE A 478 10.34 14.49 27.75
N PRO A 479 11.31 13.98 28.55
CA PRO A 479 12.69 14.47 28.52
C PRO A 479 13.23 14.44 27.10
N MET A 480 13.67 15.60 26.61
CA MET A 480 14.10 15.72 25.22
C MET A 480 15.28 16.65 25.03
N THR A 481 16.02 16.43 23.97
CA THR A 481 17.10 17.31 23.51
C THR A 481 16.95 17.62 22.04
N MET A 482 16.94 18.91 21.70
CA MET A 482 16.92 19.40 20.32
C MET A 482 18.35 19.75 19.89
N LEU A 483 18.82 19.13 18.82
CA LEU A 483 20.14 19.40 18.25
C LEU A 483 19.99 20.30 17.04
N ASP A 484 20.43 21.54 17.17
CA ASP A 484 20.33 22.54 16.09
C ASP A 484 21.66 22.80 15.38
N LYS A 485 22.80 22.58 16.06
CA LYS A 485 24.13 22.80 15.47
C LYS A 485 24.55 21.63 14.57
N VAL A 486 24.96 21.95 13.34
CA VAL A 486 25.43 20.98 12.35
C VAL A 486 26.96 20.87 12.41
N PHE A 487 27.47 19.65 12.51
CA PHE A 487 28.90 19.32 12.69
C PHE A 487 29.47 18.50 11.52
N ARG A 488 28.87 18.59 10.32
CA ARG A 488 29.40 17.88 9.15
C ARG A 488 30.82 18.38 8.84
N GLN A 489 31.67 17.53 8.23
CA GLN A 489 33.09 17.79 7.96
C GLN A 489 33.42 19.03 7.09
N SER A 490 32.43 19.83 6.75
CA SER A 490 32.60 21.22 6.32
C SER A 490 31.65 22.10 7.12
N GLU A 491 32.18 22.80 8.14
CA GLU A 491 31.65 24.12 8.46
C GLU A 491 31.58 24.89 7.13
N GLY A 492 30.37 25.22 6.66
CA GLY A 492 30.16 25.93 5.39
C GLY A 492 29.69 25.11 4.18
N SER A 493 29.22 23.85 4.32
CA SER A 493 28.52 23.21 3.19
C SER A 493 27.22 23.95 2.89
N MET A 494 27.10 24.48 1.67
CA MET A 494 25.92 25.19 1.18
C MET A 494 24.63 24.34 1.29
N ILE A 495 24.76 23.01 1.21
CA ILE A 495 23.67 22.06 1.42
C ILE A 495 23.09 22.18 2.83
N ALA A 496 23.94 22.25 3.85
CA ALA A 496 23.50 22.34 5.25
C ALA A 496 22.85 23.69 5.56
N GLU A 497 23.44 24.79 5.07
CA GLU A 497 22.86 26.14 5.21
C GLU A 497 21.50 26.23 4.53
N ASN A 498 21.38 25.77 3.29
CA ASN A 498 20.11 25.77 2.58
C ASN A 498 19.10 24.82 3.19
N ALA A 499 19.51 23.69 3.76
CA ALA A 499 18.60 22.82 4.50
C ALA A 499 18.03 23.55 5.74
N GLN A 500 18.84 24.33 6.47
CA GLN A 500 18.36 25.18 7.55
C GLN A 500 17.42 26.28 7.04
N ARG A 501 17.77 26.97 5.94
CA ARG A 501 16.88 27.98 5.32
C ARG A 501 15.52 27.36 4.97
N ILE A 502 15.51 26.21 4.28
CA ILE A 502 14.29 25.47 3.93
C ILE A 502 13.49 25.10 5.17
N ARG A 503 14.14 24.56 6.21
CA ARG A 503 13.53 24.20 7.50
C ARG A 503 12.75 25.38 8.10
N HIS A 504 13.35 26.57 8.09
CA HIS A 504 12.76 27.80 8.61
C HIS A 504 11.82 28.52 7.62
N GLY A 505 11.55 27.93 6.45
CA GLY A 505 10.68 28.55 5.45
C GLY A 505 11.31 29.70 4.69
N ASN A 506 12.64 29.83 4.74
CA ASN A 506 13.38 30.82 3.98
C ASN A 506 13.72 30.25 2.60
N ALA A 507 13.21 30.91 1.56
CA ALA A 507 13.44 30.53 0.16
C ALA A 507 14.65 31.24 -0.47
N ASP A 508 15.35 32.10 0.26
CA ASP A 508 16.58 32.79 -0.19
C ASP A 508 17.77 31.83 -0.12
N LEU A 509 17.70 30.77 -0.93
CA LEU A 509 18.76 29.78 -1.03
C LEU A 509 19.96 30.37 -1.75
N GLN A 510 21.15 30.02 -1.29
CA GLN A 510 22.41 30.41 -1.93
C GLN A 510 22.95 29.24 -2.75
N PHE A 511 23.70 29.51 -3.80
CA PHE A 511 24.17 28.49 -4.75
C PHE A 511 25.67 28.61 -4.94
N ASP A 512 26.32 27.46 -5.06
CA ASP A 512 27.76 27.31 -5.28
C ASP A 512 28.04 26.05 -6.10
N GLU A 513 29.27 25.54 -6.06
CA GLU A 513 29.60 24.30 -6.77
C GLU A 513 28.88 23.09 -6.18
N ASP A 514 28.61 23.06 -4.88
CA ASP A 514 28.03 21.93 -4.14
C ASP A 514 26.50 21.95 -4.13
N PHE A 515 25.87 23.11 -4.29
CA PHE A 515 24.43 23.28 -4.37
C PHE A 515 24.01 24.09 -5.59
N GLN A 516 23.36 23.44 -6.55
CA GLN A 516 23.02 24.03 -7.85
C GLN A 516 21.52 23.96 -8.16
N PHE A 517 21.04 24.93 -8.96
CA PHE A 517 19.68 24.95 -9.48
C PHE A 517 19.65 25.10 -11.00
N GLY A 518 19.03 24.13 -11.67
CA GLY A 518 18.71 24.16 -13.09
C GLY A 518 17.25 24.57 -13.31
N SER A 519 17.03 25.80 -13.76
CA SER A 519 15.68 26.32 -14.04
C SER A 519 15.13 25.79 -15.36
N SER A 520 14.02 25.05 -15.30
CA SER A 520 13.25 24.65 -16.49
C SER A 520 11.79 24.43 -16.14
N SER A 521 10.88 25.06 -16.89
CA SER A 521 9.44 24.85 -16.81
C SER A 521 8.93 23.78 -17.79
N ASP A 522 9.80 23.28 -18.67
CA ASP A 522 9.49 22.19 -19.60
C ASP A 522 9.92 20.87 -18.97
N ILE A 523 8.95 19.97 -18.80
CA ILE A 523 9.16 18.67 -18.15
C ILE A 523 10.07 17.75 -18.98
N GLN A 524 10.03 17.86 -20.31
CA GLN A 524 10.83 17.04 -21.20
C GLN A 524 12.29 17.52 -21.20
N GLN A 525 12.49 18.84 -21.31
CA GLN A 525 13.81 19.45 -21.14
C GLN A 525 14.41 19.15 -19.75
N SER A 526 13.59 19.21 -18.70
CA SER A 526 14.01 18.87 -17.34
C SER A 526 14.48 17.42 -17.23
N ALA A 527 13.80 16.48 -17.88
CA ALA A 527 14.21 15.07 -17.92
C ALA A 527 15.56 14.90 -18.63
N GLU A 528 15.76 15.56 -19.78
CA GLU A 528 17.03 15.52 -20.53
C GLU A 528 18.20 16.13 -19.72
N TRP A 529 17.94 17.21 -18.98
CA TRP A 529 18.95 17.79 -18.10
C TRP A 529 19.30 16.86 -16.94
N LEU A 530 18.28 16.26 -16.32
CA LEU A 530 18.47 15.28 -15.26
C LEU A 530 19.27 14.06 -15.74
N GLU A 531 19.03 13.57 -16.97
CA GLU A 531 19.84 12.48 -17.57
C GLU A 531 21.32 12.87 -17.70
N ARG A 532 21.60 14.06 -18.26
CA ARG A 532 22.98 14.55 -18.45
C ARG A 532 23.69 14.76 -17.12
N LEU A 533 23.03 15.43 -16.17
CA LEU A 533 23.58 15.69 -14.84
C LEU A 533 23.79 14.39 -14.07
N TYR A 534 22.87 13.43 -14.17
CA TYR A 534 23.02 12.13 -13.51
C TYR A 534 24.28 11.42 -14.03
N MET A 535 24.49 11.34 -15.35
CA MET A 535 25.68 10.70 -15.90
C MET A 535 26.98 11.42 -15.54
N GLN A 536 26.97 12.76 -15.44
CA GLN A 536 28.12 13.53 -14.96
C GLN A 536 28.47 13.18 -13.51
N GLU A 537 27.47 13.14 -12.63
CA GLU A 537 27.67 12.81 -11.22
C GLU A 537 28.04 11.33 -11.04
N VAL A 538 27.51 10.42 -11.86
CA VAL A 538 27.91 9.00 -11.88
C VAL A 538 29.37 8.86 -12.29
N GLY A 539 29.85 9.67 -13.24
CA GLY A 539 31.26 9.72 -13.60
C GLY A 539 32.18 10.18 -12.46
N ARG A 540 31.64 10.95 -11.49
CA ARG A 540 32.40 11.47 -10.33
C ARG A 540 32.38 10.53 -9.13
N TYR A 541 31.21 10.01 -8.77
CA TYR A 541 31.01 9.28 -7.51
C TYR A 541 30.69 7.79 -7.72
N GLY A 542 30.46 7.36 -8.96
CA GLY A 542 29.94 6.02 -9.26
C GLY A 542 28.42 5.93 -9.08
N VAL A 543 27.82 4.93 -9.71
CA VAL A 543 26.37 4.77 -9.78
C VAL A 543 25.70 4.53 -8.41
N ASP A 544 26.42 3.98 -7.44
CA ASP A 544 25.90 3.70 -6.09
C ASP A 544 25.77 4.95 -5.22
N ASN A 545 26.63 5.93 -5.47
CA ASN A 545 26.71 7.15 -4.66
C ASN A 545 25.91 8.33 -5.25
N VAL A 546 25.16 8.09 -6.33
CA VAL A 546 24.30 9.08 -6.97
C VAL A 546 22.84 8.64 -6.88
N ALA A 547 21.96 9.56 -6.49
CA ALA A 547 20.52 9.31 -6.50
C ALA A 547 19.74 10.40 -7.23
N LEU A 548 18.89 9.99 -8.15
CA LEU A 548 17.84 10.85 -8.69
C LEU A 548 16.56 10.67 -7.88
N LEU A 549 16.09 11.74 -7.27
CA LEU A 549 14.93 11.79 -6.39
C LEU A 549 13.82 12.64 -7.00
N THR A 550 12.61 12.07 -7.03
CA THR A 550 11.43 12.75 -7.59
C THR A 550 10.18 12.50 -6.73
N PRO A 551 9.18 13.40 -6.70
CA PRO A 551 7.98 13.18 -5.90
C PRO A 551 7.06 12.09 -6.47
N PHE A 552 7.02 11.91 -7.80
CA PHE A 552 6.07 11.00 -8.46
C PHE A 552 6.72 9.74 -9.03
N ARG A 553 5.96 8.63 -9.01
CA ARG A 553 6.37 7.37 -9.62
C ARG A 553 6.19 7.32 -11.14
N ALA A 554 5.03 7.69 -11.68
CA ALA A 554 4.71 7.44 -13.10
C ALA A 554 3.88 8.55 -13.77
N LYS A 555 3.74 9.72 -13.14
CA LYS A 555 2.85 10.79 -13.63
C LYS A 555 3.52 11.77 -14.59
N THR A 556 4.85 11.68 -14.76
CA THR A 556 5.67 12.69 -15.44
C THR A 556 6.88 12.08 -16.13
N GLU A 557 7.46 12.82 -17.07
CA GLU A 557 8.75 12.47 -17.69
C GLU A 557 9.90 12.47 -16.67
N THR A 558 9.83 13.32 -15.65
CA THR A 558 10.78 13.30 -14.51
C THR A 558 10.37 12.32 -13.40
N GLY A 559 9.37 11.47 -13.64
CA GLY A 559 8.88 10.48 -12.69
C GLY A 559 9.80 9.26 -12.64
N VAL A 560 9.75 8.50 -11.54
CA VAL A 560 10.63 7.34 -11.30
C VAL A 560 10.65 6.36 -12.48
N ARG A 561 9.49 6.05 -13.06
CA ARG A 561 9.40 5.07 -14.16
C ARG A 561 10.09 5.56 -15.42
N SER A 562 9.75 6.76 -15.91
CA SER A 562 10.35 7.33 -17.12
C SER A 562 11.86 7.55 -16.92
N MET A 563 12.26 8.13 -15.78
CA MET A 563 13.68 8.34 -15.49
C MET A 563 14.45 7.03 -15.32
N ASN A 564 13.90 5.98 -14.70
CA ASN A 564 14.61 4.70 -14.61
C ASN A 564 14.84 4.07 -15.99
N GLU A 565 13.85 4.13 -16.89
CA GLU A 565 13.99 3.61 -18.25
C GLU A 565 15.08 4.37 -19.03
N ARG A 566 15.06 5.71 -18.95
CA ARG A 566 16.04 6.63 -19.55
C ARG A 566 17.45 6.42 -18.99
N LEU A 567 17.60 6.46 -17.67
CA LEU A 567 18.89 6.32 -16.99
C LEU A 567 19.49 4.93 -17.17
N ARG A 568 18.68 3.86 -17.18
CA ARG A 568 19.18 2.51 -17.48
C ARG A 568 19.75 2.44 -18.89
N ALA A 569 19.12 3.06 -19.89
CA ALA A 569 19.63 3.05 -21.26
C ALA A 569 21.02 3.69 -21.38
N LEU A 570 21.35 4.63 -20.49
CA LEU A 570 22.65 5.30 -20.42
C LEU A 570 23.66 4.56 -19.52
N ALA A 571 23.25 4.17 -18.32
CA ALA A 571 24.12 3.56 -17.31
C ALA A 571 24.36 2.06 -17.53
N ASN A 572 23.39 1.35 -18.12
CA ASN A 572 23.49 -0.08 -18.43
C ASN A 572 22.90 -0.36 -19.83
N PRO A 573 23.53 0.12 -20.93
CA PRO A 573 22.99 -0.06 -22.29
C PRO A 573 22.87 -1.54 -22.69
N PRO A 574 21.95 -1.88 -23.62
CA PRO A 574 21.80 -3.23 -24.13
C PRO A 574 23.06 -3.68 -24.88
N GLY A 575 23.36 -4.97 -24.83
CA GLY A 575 24.50 -5.57 -25.52
C GLY A 575 24.30 -7.07 -25.72
N PRO A 576 25.05 -7.69 -26.65
CA PRO A 576 24.89 -9.11 -26.98
C PRO A 576 25.14 -10.04 -25.78
N ASP A 577 26.02 -9.65 -24.85
CA ASP A 577 26.37 -10.43 -23.66
C ASP A 577 25.52 -10.09 -22.42
N LYS A 578 24.44 -9.32 -22.60
CA LYS A 578 23.54 -8.92 -21.52
C LYS A 578 22.16 -9.53 -21.74
N PRO A 579 21.89 -10.74 -21.22
CA PRO A 579 20.55 -11.32 -21.31
C PRO A 579 19.50 -10.39 -20.72
N GLU A 580 18.31 -10.41 -21.33
CA GLU A 580 17.16 -9.61 -20.91
C GLU A 580 15.94 -10.50 -20.67
N LEU A 581 15.15 -10.12 -19.66
CA LEU A 581 13.84 -10.71 -19.37
C LEU A 581 12.77 -9.63 -19.49
N VAL A 582 11.76 -9.90 -20.32
CA VAL A 582 10.60 -9.01 -20.52
C VAL A 582 9.40 -9.55 -19.76
N MET A 583 8.84 -8.74 -18.86
CA MET A 583 7.64 -9.06 -18.09
C MET A 583 6.60 -7.93 -18.26
N GLY A 584 5.63 -8.15 -19.14
CA GLY A 584 4.63 -7.14 -19.49
C GLY A 584 5.29 -5.92 -20.15
N GLN A 585 5.24 -4.76 -19.47
CA GLN A 585 5.91 -3.53 -19.91
C GLN A 585 7.28 -3.31 -19.26
N ARG A 586 7.73 -4.22 -18.38
CA ARG A 586 9.01 -4.10 -17.68
C ARG A 586 10.06 -4.96 -18.38
N VAL A 587 11.28 -4.45 -18.40
CA VAL A 587 12.46 -5.18 -18.90
C VAL A 587 13.48 -5.22 -17.77
N PHE A 588 14.06 -6.37 -17.51
CA PHE A 588 15.19 -6.56 -16.61
C PHE A 588 16.39 -7.02 -17.43
N ARG A 589 17.56 -6.46 -17.17
CA ARG A 589 18.80 -6.73 -17.89
C ARG A 589 19.91 -7.12 -16.91
N LEU A 590 20.80 -8.00 -17.34
CA LEU A 590 22.03 -8.28 -16.62
C LEU A 590 22.77 -6.96 -16.28
N GLY A 591 23.16 -6.79 -15.02
CA GLY A 591 23.81 -5.59 -14.49
C GLY A 591 22.85 -4.45 -14.10
N ASP A 592 21.53 -4.63 -14.22
CA ASP A 592 20.58 -3.60 -13.78
C ASP A 592 20.67 -3.37 -12.27
N LYS A 593 20.72 -2.09 -11.89
CA LYS A 593 20.54 -1.63 -10.52
C LYS A 593 19.07 -1.70 -10.16
N VAL A 594 18.70 -2.58 -9.23
CA VAL A 594 17.31 -2.87 -8.83
C VAL A 594 17.10 -2.61 -7.35
N MET A 595 15.84 -2.44 -6.96
CA MET A 595 15.40 -2.22 -5.59
C MET A 595 14.28 -3.21 -5.25
N GLN A 596 14.41 -3.85 -4.10
CA GLN A 596 13.37 -4.68 -3.53
C GLN A 596 12.23 -3.79 -3.01
N THR A 597 10.98 -4.13 -3.33
CA THR A 597 9.81 -3.30 -2.99
C THR A 597 8.90 -3.90 -1.93
N LYS A 598 9.18 -5.15 -1.51
CA LYS A 598 8.45 -5.89 -0.47
C LYS A 598 9.44 -6.70 0.38
N ASN A 599 9.23 -6.80 1.69
CA ASN A 599 10.12 -7.60 2.54
C ASN A 599 10.06 -9.09 2.15
N ARG A 600 11.22 -9.75 2.14
CA ARG A 600 11.42 -11.20 2.17
C ARG A 600 12.31 -11.54 3.37
N GLU A 601 12.54 -12.82 3.62
CA GLU A 601 13.36 -13.28 4.74
C GLU A 601 14.81 -12.74 4.65
N GLU A 602 15.36 -12.71 3.44
CA GLU A 602 16.76 -12.37 3.17
C GLU A 602 16.97 -10.87 2.85
N VAL A 603 15.94 -10.19 2.36
CA VAL A 603 16.01 -8.82 1.83
C VAL A 603 14.84 -7.94 2.25
N SER A 604 15.13 -6.68 2.56
CA SER A 604 14.12 -5.71 3.02
C SER A 604 13.63 -4.81 1.90
N ASN A 605 12.42 -4.29 2.03
CA ASN A 605 11.90 -3.23 1.17
C ASN A 605 12.82 -2.00 1.22
N GLY A 606 13.26 -1.55 0.04
CA GLY A 606 14.20 -0.46 -0.15
C GLY A 606 15.66 -0.92 -0.32
N ASP A 607 15.97 -2.20 -0.12
CA ASP A 607 17.31 -2.73 -0.40
C ASP A 607 17.62 -2.63 -1.90
N ILE A 608 18.86 -2.23 -2.20
CA ILE A 608 19.36 -2.03 -3.56
C ILE A 608 20.34 -3.16 -3.87
N GLY A 609 20.23 -3.71 -5.07
CA GLY A 609 21.10 -4.77 -5.55
C GLY A 609 21.31 -4.70 -7.06
N TYR A 610 22.10 -5.64 -7.57
CA TYR A 610 22.45 -5.76 -8.98
C TYR A 610 22.04 -7.12 -9.53
N ILE A 611 21.40 -7.12 -10.70
CA ILE A 611 21.12 -8.37 -11.39
C ILE A 611 22.43 -8.98 -11.86
N ARG A 612 22.78 -10.15 -11.31
CA ARG A 612 24.01 -10.87 -11.65
C ARG A 612 23.80 -12.02 -12.63
N LYS A 613 22.56 -12.49 -12.77
CA LYS A 613 22.22 -13.63 -13.63
C LYS A 613 20.79 -13.53 -14.12
N ILE A 614 20.58 -13.80 -15.40
CA ILE A 614 19.27 -14.03 -16.01
C ILE A 614 19.38 -15.27 -16.89
N GLU A 615 18.57 -16.29 -16.57
CA GLU A 615 18.42 -17.50 -17.37
C GLU A 615 16.95 -17.70 -17.77
N ARG A 616 16.72 -18.25 -18.94
CA ARG A 616 15.38 -18.55 -19.44
C ARG A 616 15.37 -19.90 -20.15
N ASN A 617 14.47 -20.77 -19.71
CA ASN A 617 14.29 -22.12 -20.23
C ASN A 617 12.85 -22.30 -20.74
N GLU A 618 12.53 -23.46 -21.32
CA GLU A 618 11.17 -23.78 -21.80
C GLU A 618 10.13 -23.79 -20.66
N ASP A 619 10.55 -24.11 -19.43
CA ASP A 619 9.70 -24.22 -18.25
C ASP A 619 9.60 -22.94 -17.39
N GLY A 620 10.40 -21.89 -17.66
CA GLY A 620 10.42 -20.69 -16.81
C GLY A 620 11.64 -19.77 -16.97
N PHE A 621 11.91 -18.95 -15.95
CA PHE A 621 13.08 -18.07 -15.89
C PHE A 621 13.69 -18.09 -14.48
N LEU A 622 14.95 -17.67 -14.39
CA LEU A 622 15.66 -17.40 -13.14
C LEU A 622 16.32 -16.03 -13.24
N VAL A 623 16.06 -15.17 -12.26
CA VAL A 623 16.80 -13.92 -12.06
C VAL A 623 17.49 -13.99 -10.70
N GLU A 624 18.80 -13.79 -10.65
CA GLU A 624 19.54 -13.66 -9.40
C GLU A 624 19.97 -12.20 -9.20
N VAL A 625 19.70 -11.68 -8.01
CA VAL A 625 20.09 -10.33 -7.60
C VAL A 625 21.04 -10.41 -6.42
N ASP A 626 22.16 -9.71 -6.53
CA ASP A 626 23.11 -9.51 -5.44
C ASP A 626 22.77 -8.22 -4.68
N PHE A 627 22.33 -8.34 -3.43
CA PHE A 627 22.00 -7.23 -2.54
C PHE A 627 23.18 -6.81 -1.64
N HIS A 628 24.41 -7.04 -2.11
CA HIS A 628 25.67 -6.80 -1.39
C HIS A 628 25.82 -7.74 -0.19
N ASP A 629 27.06 -7.89 0.28
CA ASP A 629 27.45 -8.79 1.37
C ASP A 629 27.13 -10.28 1.07
N ASP A 630 27.34 -10.70 -0.18
CA ASP A 630 27.03 -12.05 -0.70
C ASP A 630 25.56 -12.49 -0.52
N ARG A 631 24.65 -11.54 -0.30
CA ARG A 631 23.21 -11.80 -0.21
C ARG A 631 22.59 -11.92 -1.59
N ILE A 632 22.65 -13.14 -2.11
CA ILE A 632 22.08 -13.48 -3.41
C ILE A 632 20.68 -14.00 -3.22
N VAL A 633 19.72 -13.38 -3.91
CA VAL A 633 18.31 -13.81 -3.89
C VAL A 633 17.87 -14.21 -5.30
N ALA A 634 17.27 -15.40 -5.39
CA ALA A 634 16.67 -15.93 -6.61
C ALA A 634 15.19 -15.53 -6.75
N TYR A 635 14.81 -15.23 -7.99
CA TYR A 635 13.45 -14.92 -8.42
C TYR A 635 13.09 -15.82 -9.59
N GLU A 636 12.16 -16.75 -9.37
CA GLU A 636 11.84 -17.84 -10.29
C GLU A 636 10.42 -17.75 -10.87
N ASP A 637 9.61 -16.80 -10.37
CA ASP A 637 8.21 -16.63 -10.73
C ASP A 637 7.82 -15.15 -10.86
N ASN A 638 6.70 -14.89 -11.54
CA ASN A 638 6.24 -13.53 -11.82
C ASN A 638 5.81 -12.76 -10.56
N GLU A 639 5.30 -13.44 -9.53
CA GLU A 639 4.87 -12.79 -8.29
C GLU A 639 6.09 -12.27 -7.52
N THR A 640 7.09 -13.11 -7.30
CA THR A 640 8.31 -12.69 -6.60
C THR A 640 9.08 -11.64 -7.41
N LEU A 641 9.20 -11.81 -8.73
CA LEU A 641 9.86 -10.84 -9.60
C LEU A 641 9.12 -9.49 -9.65
N SER A 642 7.79 -9.48 -9.48
CA SER A 642 7.01 -8.23 -9.41
C SER A 642 7.40 -7.34 -8.24
N HIS A 643 8.08 -7.90 -7.23
CA HIS A 643 8.61 -7.14 -6.10
C HIS A 643 9.92 -6.41 -6.41
N LEU A 644 10.49 -6.53 -7.62
CA LEU A 644 11.65 -5.76 -8.07
C LEU A 644 11.26 -4.59 -8.96
N ASP A 645 11.84 -3.42 -8.68
CA ASP A 645 11.80 -2.23 -9.54
C ASP A 645 13.24 -1.78 -9.86
N LEU A 646 13.45 -1.03 -10.95
CA LEU A 646 14.73 -0.35 -11.20
C LEU A 646 15.01 0.73 -10.15
N ALA A 647 16.30 0.99 -9.89
CA ALA A 647 16.74 1.82 -8.76
C ALA A 647 17.72 2.95 -9.11
N TYR A 648 17.80 3.37 -10.38
CA TYR A 648 18.56 4.56 -10.80
C TYR A 648 17.90 5.85 -10.33
N ALA A 649 16.57 5.90 -10.42
CA ALA A 649 15.71 6.92 -9.85
C ALA A 649 14.80 6.32 -8.79
N THR A 650 14.47 7.09 -7.75
CA THR A 650 13.50 6.69 -6.73
C THR A 650 12.68 7.86 -6.22
N THR A 651 11.63 7.55 -5.46
CA THR A 651 10.84 8.60 -4.81
C THR A 651 11.53 9.11 -3.57
N ILE A 652 11.34 10.39 -3.22
CA ILE A 652 11.90 10.97 -1.98
C ILE A 652 11.50 10.15 -0.73
N HIS A 653 10.25 9.67 -0.64
CA HIS A 653 9.80 8.80 0.46
C HIS A 653 10.63 7.51 0.58
N LYS A 654 10.86 6.81 -0.54
CA LYS A 654 11.70 5.59 -0.57
C LYS A 654 13.19 5.85 -0.31
N SER A 655 13.64 7.11 -0.37
CA SER A 655 15.03 7.49 -0.07
C SER A 655 15.31 7.75 1.41
N GLN A 656 14.28 7.77 2.27
CA GLN A 656 14.43 7.95 3.71
C GLN A 656 15.35 6.86 4.31
N GLY A 657 16.15 7.24 5.31
CA GLY A 657 17.22 6.42 5.86
C GLY A 657 18.47 6.26 4.96
N GLY A 658 18.37 6.59 3.65
CA GLY A 658 19.49 6.59 2.72
C GLY A 658 20.33 7.87 2.78
N GLN A 659 21.58 7.79 2.32
CA GLN A 659 22.42 8.94 1.98
C GLN A 659 23.27 8.63 0.75
N TYR A 660 23.56 9.66 -0.03
CA TYR A 660 24.29 9.59 -1.30
C TYR A 660 25.28 10.74 -1.36
N ASP A 661 26.40 10.55 -2.06
CA ASP A 661 27.38 11.63 -2.22
C ASP A 661 26.83 12.75 -3.09
N SER A 662 26.06 12.40 -4.13
CA SER A 662 25.35 13.36 -4.98
C SER A 662 23.86 13.04 -5.11
N VAL A 663 23.02 14.07 -5.00
CA VAL A 663 21.56 13.95 -5.12
C VAL A 663 21.02 14.93 -6.15
N LEU A 664 20.22 14.42 -7.08
CA LEU A 664 19.47 15.21 -8.04
C LEU A 664 17.99 15.22 -7.63
N LEU A 665 17.37 16.39 -7.54
CA LEU A 665 15.98 16.58 -7.15
C LEU A 665 15.17 17.16 -8.31
N SER A 666 14.09 16.48 -8.71
CA SER A 666 13.11 17.08 -9.61
C SER A 666 12.03 17.82 -8.81
N VAL A 667 11.88 19.14 -9.03
CA VAL A 667 10.87 19.96 -8.36
C VAL A 667 10.11 20.83 -9.36
N GLN A 668 8.87 20.43 -9.67
CA GLN A 668 8.04 21.00 -10.74
C GLN A 668 6.68 21.43 -10.18
N ASN A 669 6.04 22.46 -10.75
CA ASN A 669 4.72 22.92 -10.30
C ASN A 669 3.65 21.82 -10.39
N LEU A 670 3.78 20.92 -11.38
CA LEU A 670 2.89 19.79 -11.58
C LEU A 670 2.93 18.76 -10.44
N HIS A 671 3.95 18.78 -9.57
CA HIS A 671 3.95 17.98 -8.35
C HIS A 671 2.83 18.41 -7.37
N GLY A 672 2.26 19.59 -7.54
CA GLY A 672 0.99 20.01 -6.93
C GLY A 672 0.97 19.83 -5.42
N ARG A 673 0.02 19.01 -4.92
CA ARG A 673 -0.18 18.75 -3.48
C ARG A 673 1.02 18.11 -2.77
N MET A 674 1.99 17.58 -3.50
CA MET A 674 3.21 17.03 -2.91
C MET A 674 4.25 18.09 -2.58
N LEU A 675 4.20 19.29 -3.19
CA LEU A 675 5.13 20.39 -2.93
C LEU A 675 4.95 20.92 -1.51
N LYS A 676 5.71 20.35 -0.60
CA LYS A 676 5.64 20.57 0.85
C LYS A 676 7.05 20.70 1.38
N ARG A 677 7.25 21.52 2.41
CA ARG A 677 8.59 21.80 2.97
C ARG A 677 9.32 20.52 3.39
N PRO A 678 8.70 19.58 4.14
CA PRO A 678 9.39 18.35 4.53
C PRO A 678 9.83 17.49 3.34
N LEU A 679 9.12 17.53 2.20
CA LEU A 679 9.49 16.77 1.00
C LEU A 679 10.84 17.26 0.44
N VAL A 680 10.96 18.58 0.24
CA VAL A 680 12.20 19.17 -0.31
C VAL A 680 13.34 19.05 0.69
N TYR A 681 13.08 19.32 1.98
CA TYR A 681 14.06 19.17 3.05
C TYR A 681 14.58 17.72 3.16
N THR A 682 13.68 16.73 3.14
CA THR A 682 14.07 15.30 3.20
C THR A 682 14.91 14.92 1.99
N GLY A 683 14.52 15.34 0.78
CA GLY A 683 15.26 15.08 -0.43
C GLY A 683 16.66 15.70 -0.41
N LEU A 684 16.75 16.97 -0.02
CA LEU A 684 18.02 17.70 0.06
C LEU A 684 18.99 17.03 1.05
N THR A 685 18.50 16.70 2.23
CA THR A 685 19.34 16.12 3.28
C THR A 685 19.83 14.70 3.02
N ARG A 686 19.41 14.06 1.92
CA ARG A 686 20.00 12.81 1.47
C ARG A 686 21.42 13.01 0.90
N ALA A 687 21.76 14.22 0.46
CA ALA A 687 23.06 14.56 -0.10
C ALA A 687 24.15 14.65 0.97
N LYS A 688 25.35 14.14 0.65
CA LYS A 688 26.56 14.31 1.46
C LYS A 688 27.46 15.41 0.94
N CYS A 689 27.71 15.44 -0.37
CA CYS A 689 28.69 16.32 -0.98
C CYS A 689 28.04 17.30 -1.96
N ARG A 690 27.14 16.82 -2.84
CA ARG A 690 26.51 17.63 -3.89
C ARG A 690 24.99 17.47 -3.93
N ALA A 691 24.27 18.55 -4.17
CA ALA A 691 22.84 18.53 -4.44
C ALA A 691 22.45 19.45 -5.59
N LEU A 692 21.69 18.91 -6.54
CA LEU A 692 21.24 19.64 -7.73
C LEU A 692 19.71 19.60 -7.78
N ILE A 693 19.06 20.76 -7.86
CA ILE A 693 17.62 20.85 -8.06
C ILE A 693 17.34 21.21 -9.52
N VAL A 694 16.48 20.46 -10.20
CA VAL A 694 16.02 20.75 -11.57
C VAL A 694 14.51 20.95 -11.58
N GLY A 695 14.07 22.09 -12.13
CA GLY A 695 12.67 22.40 -12.39
C GLY A 695 12.35 23.87 -12.20
N GLU A 696 11.23 24.17 -11.56
CA GLU A 696 10.70 25.53 -11.49
C GLU A 696 10.98 26.18 -10.13
N TRP A 697 11.62 27.35 -10.14
CA TRP A 697 11.87 28.11 -8.91
C TRP A 697 10.58 28.44 -8.13
N PRO A 698 9.46 28.83 -8.79
CA PRO A 698 8.18 28.99 -8.11
C PRO A 698 7.68 27.72 -7.40
N ALA A 699 8.01 26.52 -7.90
CA ALA A 699 7.65 25.26 -7.26
C ALA A 699 8.48 25.01 -5.99
N VAL A 700 9.77 25.34 -6.03
CA VAL A 700 10.67 25.30 -4.86
C VAL A 700 10.17 26.26 -3.77
N VAL A 701 9.93 27.53 -4.11
CA VAL A 701 9.40 28.53 -3.18
C VAL A 701 8.06 28.10 -2.59
N ARG A 702 7.14 27.59 -3.43
CA ARG A 702 5.85 27.06 -2.97
C ARG A 702 6.03 25.92 -1.98
N ALA A 703 6.93 24.97 -2.26
CA ALA A 703 7.19 23.86 -1.36
C ALA A 703 7.72 24.36 -0.01
N ILE A 704 8.70 25.26 0.00
CA ILE A 704 9.29 25.83 1.22
C ILE A 704 8.24 26.57 2.07
N ASN A 705 7.33 27.28 1.44
CA ASN A 705 6.27 28.03 2.15
C ASN A 705 5.09 27.16 2.61
N THR A 706 4.98 25.92 2.10
CA THR A 706 3.85 25.02 2.44
C THR A 706 4.18 24.19 3.68
N THR A 707 3.63 24.58 4.83
CA THR A 707 3.79 23.92 6.14
C THR A 707 2.64 23.01 6.54
N ASP A 708 1.58 22.91 5.72
CA ASP A 708 0.30 22.25 6.05
C ASP A 708 0.41 20.70 6.20
N THR A 709 1.62 20.17 6.32
CA THR A 709 1.97 18.79 6.68
C THR A 709 1.80 18.45 8.16
N GLU A 710 1.88 19.44 9.06
CA GLU A 710 1.82 19.17 10.51
C GLU A 710 0.40 18.99 11.05
N ARG A 711 -0.63 19.41 10.32
CA ARG A 711 -2.03 19.23 10.79
C ARG A 711 -2.58 17.86 10.42
N ARG A 712 -1.84 16.80 10.78
CA ARG A 712 -2.46 15.48 10.91
C ARG A 712 -3.35 15.54 12.15
N ASN A 713 -4.63 15.19 12.00
CA ASN A 713 -5.51 15.09 13.15
C ASN A 713 -5.10 13.88 14.00
N THR A 714 -4.49 14.17 15.13
CA THR A 714 -4.14 13.25 16.21
C THR A 714 -4.21 14.05 17.50
N LEU A 715 -4.57 13.38 18.59
CA LEU A 715 -4.65 13.96 19.92
C LEU A 715 -3.72 13.25 20.89
N LEU A 716 -2.65 12.62 20.39
CA LEU A 716 -1.68 11.91 21.23
C LEU A 716 -1.10 12.83 22.31
N ALA A 717 -0.67 14.05 21.96
CA ALA A 717 -0.15 15.01 22.96
C ALA A 717 -1.19 15.35 24.03
N ALA A 718 -2.46 15.52 23.63
CA ALA A 718 -3.55 15.82 24.55
C ALA A 718 -3.83 14.63 25.49
N ARG A 719 -3.81 13.39 24.97
CA ARG A 719 -3.96 12.18 25.79
C ARG A 719 -2.80 12.02 26.77
N ILE A 720 -1.55 12.23 26.35
CA ILE A 720 -0.38 12.14 27.24
C ILE A 720 -0.47 13.14 28.39
N THR A 721 -0.92 14.37 28.10
CA THR A 721 -1.01 15.47 29.09
C THR A 721 -2.26 15.41 29.96
N GLN A 722 -3.23 14.55 29.63
CA GLN A 722 -4.43 14.38 30.42
C GLN A 722 -4.06 13.81 31.79
N MET A 723 -4.43 14.51 32.86
CA MET A 723 -4.24 14.00 34.22
C MET A 723 -5.01 12.68 34.34
N ALA A 724 -4.35 11.63 34.81
CA ALA A 724 -5.03 10.41 35.22
C ALA A 724 -6.07 10.82 36.29
N VAL A 725 -7.35 10.70 35.95
CA VAL A 725 -8.47 10.96 36.87
C VAL A 725 -8.55 9.84 37.88
#